data_AF-A0AAW1K353-F1
#
_entry.id   AF-A0AAW1K353-F1
#
_cell.length_a   1.000
_cell.length_b   1.000
_cell.length_c   1.000
_cell.angle_alpha   90.00
_cell.angle_beta   90.00
_cell.angle_gamma   90.00
#
_symmetry.space_group_name_H-M   'P 1'
#
loop_
_entity.id
_entity.type
_entity.pdbx_description
1 polymer ?
#
loop_
_entity_poly.entity_id
_entity_poly.type
_entity_poly.pdbx_seq_one_letter_code
_entity_poly.pdbx_strand_id
1 'polypeptide(L)'
;MFRSGVTTKSPEGAKWLCVTIPGGCEVGQISVGPTGLVWAALLDGRALIRVGVTRESLMGDIWVETRGPADNLRTMQISAFGQMVQNISVTGNDQVFAIGGEDRAIYFRTGVHSGDLTGKKWKCLHAPLQVSRASSNASLNRDKLNNSTRSTHSLNRPHSLCDTSGIGDIGDQSHSAPTSLPVGEIGGKHFETPLKNPRAWSPVRSVGSIVGTEVHPESDESLWSDRQDSCIFAEDEELGWGEYEAPWSWVAAGACTIELNQLPNWFVEQGTITQTELDQPWRLQILEELKSRLQSQSYKNIPLAVDTTSWVHVGEGRINLNGSVYVDCVLQLEWVHTNGTLTILNSDGATTMQQFSLNEITCVQCCSEPGSPRLAIHTPNLNIPVIRIQFSSDSQMEEWQTHFTTVCREMYHLTGAPSKNSVWAVTALGDIFVWDSKQLINILENQLYVQELDLTRKLLPIKIPLYTNCIPGTVLLLSGYIHDDIDRFAINLNVYPTFKVKPKNFSELENCALHFNPRFDENVVVRNSMIDGKWGEEERYGENPFTAGKEFVVQIEITIDDYIIYINDNKFCNYRHRLPASSCCMVDVWGKITLSKLKIQTPSIILNPKEMLWRQIGGHLRRIESCAVGVTWGIGFDHTCWVYNGGWGGTYAGTLNSSNINPMADTQDYRVYENQRWNPVTGYTSAGLPTDRYMWSDVTGKQKRTKDQAKLLSVHWQWISDWLVDFHVPGGVDKEGWQYAVDFPASYHANKHFTDYVRRRRWFRRCAVSTMGPWTELGHTKLLDISLIPLSDEEDSQIIVWALATGGQAMVRLDVSASNPSGAKWEHVNSDKPLSSISCGPFNNVWATAANGSAYVRLGIKLDLFQGHKWMSIEPPPGNPLKEISVNEIGVWAVSRKGNLYVRKDISSGWPEGSCWQSIHMDPLIISTAQNTTGFKHVSVGAKEVWATTDGGVILRREGLSKENAAGSGWNWTIAGNWQHITTRAF
;
A
#
# COMPACT_ATOMS: atom_id res chain seq x y z
N MET A 1 14.96 -32.16 45.31
CA MET A 1 15.42 -31.34 46.46
C MET A 1 14.92 -29.92 46.28
N PHE A 2 14.65 -29.19 47.37
CA PHE A 2 14.15 -27.81 47.37
C PHE A 2 15.16 -26.88 48.06
N ARG A 3 15.41 -25.67 47.55
CA ARG A 3 16.34 -24.69 48.15
C ARG A 3 15.56 -23.68 49.00
N SER A 4 15.76 -23.70 50.32
CA SER A 4 15.10 -22.74 51.22
C SER A 4 15.89 -21.43 51.33
N GLY A 5 15.19 -20.30 51.51
CA GLY A 5 15.83 -19.01 51.81
C GLY A 5 16.37 -18.24 50.61
N VAL A 6 15.98 -18.63 49.39
CA VAL A 6 16.33 -17.88 48.17
C VAL A 6 15.57 -16.55 48.14
N THR A 7 16.29 -15.44 48.06
CA THR A 7 15.73 -14.09 47.95
C THR A 7 16.51 -13.26 46.93
N THR A 8 16.00 -12.10 46.52
CA THR A 8 16.74 -11.19 45.60
C THR A 8 18.07 -10.70 46.17
N LYS A 9 18.26 -10.76 47.50
CA LYS A 9 19.51 -10.39 48.19
C LYS A 9 20.41 -11.59 48.54
N SER A 10 19.89 -12.82 48.41
CA SER A 10 20.61 -14.08 48.64
C SER A 10 20.10 -15.12 47.63
N PRO A 11 20.50 -14.99 46.36
CA PRO A 11 20.07 -15.88 45.28
C PRO A 11 20.56 -17.32 45.44
N GLU A 12 21.66 -17.54 46.17
CA GLU A 12 22.22 -18.85 46.49
C GLU A 12 21.36 -19.65 47.50
N GLY A 13 20.51 -18.97 48.27
CA GLY A 13 19.67 -19.57 49.31
C GLY A 13 20.44 -20.19 50.48
N ALA A 14 19.72 -20.58 51.53
CA ALA A 14 20.30 -21.04 52.80
C ALA A 14 20.70 -22.52 52.82
N LYS A 15 19.84 -23.43 52.36
CA LYS A 15 20.10 -24.89 52.38
C LYS A 15 19.22 -25.68 51.42
N TRP A 16 19.67 -26.87 51.04
CA TRP A 16 18.87 -27.85 50.30
C TRP A 16 18.10 -28.74 51.27
N LEU A 17 16.80 -28.89 51.05
CA LEU A 17 15.90 -29.78 51.75
C LEU A 17 15.53 -30.93 50.82
N CYS A 18 15.60 -32.16 51.34
CA CYS A 18 15.21 -33.34 50.57
C CYS A 18 13.68 -33.49 50.59
N VAL A 19 13.11 -33.79 49.42
CA VAL A 19 11.69 -34.15 49.28
C VAL A 19 11.67 -35.60 48.85
N THR A 20 11.04 -36.46 49.65
CA THR A 20 10.93 -37.88 49.36
C THR A 20 10.00 -38.12 48.18
N ILE A 21 10.40 -39.04 47.31
CA ILE A 21 9.62 -39.50 46.16
C ILE A 21 9.07 -40.91 46.44
N PRO A 22 7.93 -41.31 45.85
CA PRO A 22 7.40 -42.66 46.00
C PRO A 22 8.41 -43.73 45.55
N GLY A 23 8.41 -44.89 46.20
CA GLY A 23 9.34 -45.98 45.89
C GLY A 23 9.17 -46.49 44.45
N GLY A 24 10.27 -46.78 43.77
CA GLY A 24 10.26 -47.24 42.37
C GLY A 24 10.05 -46.13 41.33
N CYS A 25 10.12 -44.85 41.72
CA CYS A 25 10.09 -43.71 40.82
C CYS A 25 11.47 -43.06 40.73
N GLU A 26 12.02 -42.91 39.52
CA GLU A 26 13.24 -42.13 39.28
C GLU A 26 12.88 -40.86 38.50
N VAL A 27 13.09 -39.70 39.11
CA VAL A 27 12.73 -38.40 38.50
C VAL A 27 13.82 -37.97 37.52
N GLY A 28 13.46 -37.78 36.25
CA GLY A 28 14.35 -37.30 35.20
C GLY A 28 14.35 -35.78 35.04
N GLN A 29 13.18 -35.14 35.22
CA GLN A 29 13.02 -33.68 35.12
C GLN A 29 11.95 -33.18 36.09
N ILE A 30 12.10 -31.95 36.59
CA ILE A 30 11.10 -31.24 37.39
C ILE A 30 10.86 -29.87 36.78
N SER A 31 9.60 -29.44 36.75
CA SER A 31 9.19 -28.08 36.38
C SER A 31 8.27 -27.49 37.45
N VAL A 32 8.47 -26.20 37.74
CA VAL A 32 7.73 -25.48 38.79
C VAL A 32 7.12 -24.22 38.17
N GLY A 33 5.81 -24.08 38.29
CA GLY A 33 5.06 -22.90 37.84
C GLY A 33 5.13 -21.72 38.82
N PRO A 34 4.78 -20.50 38.38
CA PRO A 34 4.84 -19.27 39.22
C PRO A 34 3.91 -19.31 40.44
N THR A 35 2.87 -20.14 40.39
CA THR A 35 1.85 -20.37 41.43
C THR A 35 2.28 -21.41 42.47
N GLY A 36 3.41 -22.09 42.26
CA GLY A 36 3.87 -23.20 43.10
C GLY A 36 3.45 -24.59 42.61
N LEU A 37 2.78 -24.71 41.45
CA LEU A 37 2.46 -26.00 40.84
C LEU A 37 3.73 -26.74 40.39
N VAL A 38 4.01 -27.92 40.96
CA VAL A 38 5.22 -28.71 40.66
C VAL A 38 4.85 -30.00 39.94
N TRP A 39 5.41 -30.18 38.75
CA TRP A 39 5.33 -31.42 37.97
C TRP A 39 6.71 -32.04 37.82
N ALA A 40 6.77 -33.37 37.83
CA ALA A 40 7.98 -34.14 37.63
C ALA A 40 7.74 -35.19 36.54
N ALA A 41 8.64 -35.26 35.56
CA ALA A 41 8.71 -36.35 34.59
C ALA A 41 9.67 -37.42 35.12
N LEU A 42 9.22 -38.66 35.15
CA LEU A 42 10.01 -39.83 35.54
C LEU A 42 10.79 -40.37 34.33
N LEU A 43 11.92 -41.03 34.58
CA LEU A 43 12.77 -41.65 33.55
C LEU A 43 12.07 -42.80 32.80
N ASP A 44 11.04 -43.39 33.42
CA ASP A 44 10.16 -44.39 32.80
C ASP A 44 9.02 -43.76 31.98
N GLY A 45 8.99 -42.43 31.87
CA GLY A 45 8.03 -41.67 31.07
C GLY A 45 6.74 -41.28 31.78
N ARG A 46 6.52 -41.67 33.04
CA ARG A 46 5.33 -41.27 33.80
C ARG A 46 5.48 -39.85 34.37
N ALA A 47 4.38 -39.20 34.72
CA ALA A 47 4.40 -37.85 35.28
C ALA A 47 3.75 -37.79 36.67
N LEU A 48 4.44 -37.17 37.62
CA LEU A 48 3.99 -36.95 39.00
C LEU A 48 3.72 -35.46 39.24
N ILE A 49 2.75 -35.17 40.12
CA ILE A 49 2.45 -33.83 40.61
C ILE A 49 2.68 -33.79 42.11
N ARG A 50 3.31 -32.72 42.62
CA ARG A 50 3.36 -32.45 44.06
C ARG A 50 2.14 -31.64 44.47
N VAL A 51 1.27 -32.26 45.27
CA VAL A 51 0.08 -31.61 45.83
C VAL A 51 0.42 -30.96 47.17
N GLY A 52 -0.21 -29.83 47.48
CA GLY A 52 -0.05 -29.12 48.76
C GLY A 52 1.04 -28.06 48.80
N VAL A 53 1.71 -27.80 47.67
CA VAL A 53 2.73 -26.73 47.58
C VAL A 53 2.03 -25.37 47.62
N THR A 54 2.27 -24.61 48.67
CA THR A 54 1.69 -23.27 48.91
C THR A 54 2.76 -22.31 49.42
N ARG A 55 2.44 -21.01 49.56
CA ARG A 55 3.38 -20.03 50.14
C ARG A 55 3.72 -20.36 51.59
N GLU A 56 2.79 -20.96 52.32
CA GLU A 56 2.97 -21.40 53.70
C GLU A 56 3.59 -22.81 53.81
N SER A 57 3.36 -23.69 52.84
CA SER A 57 3.93 -25.06 52.77
C SER A 57 4.71 -25.27 51.46
N LEU A 58 5.97 -24.81 51.43
CA LEU A 58 6.81 -24.82 50.22
C LEU A 58 7.27 -26.22 49.77
N MET A 59 7.18 -27.23 50.63
CA MET A 59 7.57 -28.61 50.30
C MET A 59 6.41 -29.46 49.74
N GLY A 60 5.17 -28.98 49.90
CA GLY A 60 3.95 -29.73 49.63
C GLY A 60 3.82 -31.00 50.46
N ASP A 61 2.74 -31.73 50.24
CA ASP A 61 2.29 -32.81 51.11
C ASP A 61 2.57 -34.18 50.51
N ILE A 62 2.07 -34.44 49.29
CA ILE A 62 2.12 -35.76 48.65
C ILE A 62 2.43 -35.68 47.16
N TRP A 63 2.95 -36.78 46.59
CA TRP A 63 3.08 -36.95 45.14
C TRP A 63 1.88 -37.73 44.62
N VAL A 64 1.28 -37.27 43.52
CA VAL A 64 0.15 -37.92 42.84
C VAL A 64 0.55 -38.22 41.40
N GLU A 65 0.30 -39.44 40.95
CA GLU A 65 0.61 -39.90 39.59
C GLU A 65 -0.51 -39.52 38.61
N THR A 66 -0.13 -39.13 37.39
CA THR A 66 -1.07 -38.65 36.35
C THR A 66 -1.07 -39.55 35.12
N ARG A 67 -2.19 -39.58 34.41
CA ARG A 67 -2.35 -40.36 33.17
C ARG A 67 -1.65 -39.69 31.99
N GLY A 68 -0.91 -40.47 31.20
CA GLY A 68 -0.14 -40.02 30.03
C GLY A 68 -0.98 -39.73 28.78
N PRO A 69 -0.35 -39.23 27.68
CA PRO A 69 -1.06 -38.78 26.47
C PRO A 69 -1.62 -39.88 25.57
N ALA A 70 -1.11 -41.12 25.64
CA ALA A 70 -1.33 -42.17 24.64
C ALA A 70 -2.61 -43.03 24.80
N ASP A 71 -3.42 -42.83 25.84
CA ASP A 71 -4.58 -43.72 26.13
C ASP A 71 -5.75 -43.61 25.12
N ASN A 72 -5.69 -42.70 24.13
CA ASN A 72 -6.73 -42.55 23.10
C ASN A 72 -6.44 -43.30 21.78
N LEU A 73 -5.28 -43.94 21.63
CA LEU A 73 -4.93 -44.72 20.43
C LEU A 73 -5.32 -46.20 20.62
N ARG A 74 -6.54 -46.56 20.20
CA ARG A 74 -6.98 -47.96 20.10
C ARG A 74 -6.32 -48.65 18.90
N THR A 75 -5.21 -49.37 19.09
CA THR A 75 -4.99 -50.72 18.51
C THR A 75 -3.73 -51.42 19.05
N MET A 76 -3.97 -52.58 19.67
CA MET A 76 -3.16 -53.76 20.03
C MET A 76 -1.62 -53.79 20.09
N GLN A 77 -1.18 -54.43 21.19
CA GLN A 77 -0.06 -55.37 21.39
C GLN A 77 1.21 -54.90 22.15
N ILE A 78 1.14 -55.10 23.48
CA ILE A 78 2.19 -55.49 24.45
C ILE A 78 3.66 -55.17 24.08
N SER A 79 4.30 -54.25 24.79
CA SER A 79 5.20 -54.60 25.90
C SER A 79 5.87 -53.35 26.50
N ALA A 80 6.10 -53.45 27.81
CA ALA A 80 6.93 -52.57 28.63
C ALA A 80 8.16 -52.03 27.87
N PHE A 81 8.43 -50.72 28.01
CA PHE A 81 9.62 -49.94 27.59
C PHE A 81 9.31 -48.65 26.80
N GLY A 82 8.05 -48.24 26.67
CA GLY A 82 7.72 -46.94 26.07
C GLY A 82 7.91 -45.76 27.03
N GLN A 83 8.85 -44.86 26.75
CA GLN A 83 9.01 -43.60 27.48
C GLN A 83 7.89 -42.63 27.05
N MET A 84 6.92 -42.37 27.93
CA MET A 84 5.71 -41.62 27.58
C MET A 84 5.88 -40.09 27.61
N VAL A 85 6.63 -39.52 28.57
CA VAL A 85 6.94 -38.08 28.67
C VAL A 85 8.45 -37.90 28.78
N GLN A 86 9.06 -37.28 27.78
CA GLN A 86 10.51 -37.01 27.78
C GLN A 86 10.84 -35.67 28.43
N ASN A 87 9.95 -34.69 28.29
CA ASN A 87 10.12 -33.35 28.86
C ASN A 87 8.79 -32.77 29.34
N ILE A 88 8.78 -32.02 30.44
CA ILE A 88 7.60 -31.33 30.97
C ILE A 88 7.92 -29.88 31.39
N SER A 89 7.00 -28.96 31.10
CA SER A 89 7.13 -27.54 31.43
C SER A 89 5.81 -26.96 31.93
N VAL A 90 5.85 -26.25 33.05
CA VAL A 90 4.70 -25.56 33.66
C VAL A 90 4.84 -24.05 33.48
N THR A 91 3.76 -23.35 33.09
CA THR A 91 3.76 -21.91 32.78
C THR A 91 2.87 -21.09 33.71
N GLY A 92 2.74 -19.79 33.43
CA GLY A 92 1.72 -18.95 34.05
C GLY A 92 0.30 -19.51 33.84
N ASN A 93 -0.60 -19.24 34.79
CA ASN A 93 -1.97 -19.77 34.85
C ASN A 93 -2.08 -21.31 34.95
N ASP A 94 -1.11 -21.98 35.61
CA ASP A 94 -1.12 -23.43 35.86
C ASP A 94 -1.17 -24.31 34.60
N GLN A 95 -0.76 -23.78 33.45
CA GLN A 95 -0.74 -24.49 32.19
C GLN A 95 0.47 -25.42 32.09
N VAL A 96 0.27 -26.62 31.53
CA VAL A 96 1.29 -27.69 31.51
C VAL A 96 1.48 -28.22 30.09
N PHE A 97 2.72 -28.23 29.64
CA PHE A 97 3.14 -28.77 28.34
C PHE A 97 4.10 -29.94 28.52
N ALA A 98 4.05 -30.90 27.61
CA ALA A 98 4.95 -32.04 27.60
C ALA A 98 5.38 -32.40 26.19
N ILE A 99 6.51 -33.11 26.06
CA ILE A 99 6.93 -33.77 24.82
C ILE A 99 6.76 -35.27 24.99
N GLY A 100 6.07 -35.90 24.04
CA GLY A 100 5.93 -37.35 24.02
C GLY A 100 7.27 -38.01 23.73
N GLY A 101 7.61 -39.06 24.48
CA GLY A 101 8.94 -39.68 24.36
C GLY A 101 9.13 -40.57 23.12
N GLU A 102 8.05 -41.06 22.52
CA GLU A 102 8.10 -41.89 21.30
C GLU A 102 7.83 -41.09 20.01
N ASP A 103 6.78 -40.27 20.01
CA ASP A 103 6.35 -39.49 18.84
C ASP A 103 7.06 -38.13 18.72
N ARG A 104 7.75 -37.70 19.79
CA ARG A 104 8.39 -36.39 19.88
C ARG A 104 7.44 -35.23 19.54
N ALA A 105 6.14 -35.39 19.77
CA ALA A 105 5.15 -34.35 19.57
C ALA A 105 4.97 -33.49 20.83
N ILE A 106 4.52 -32.25 20.66
CA ILE A 106 4.18 -31.38 21.80
C ILE A 106 2.74 -31.65 22.23
N TYR A 107 2.55 -31.78 23.53
CA TYR A 107 1.27 -31.96 24.17
C TYR A 107 0.96 -30.82 25.15
N PHE A 108 -0.32 -30.46 25.25
CA PHE A 108 -0.87 -29.53 26.23
C PHE A 108 -1.87 -30.24 27.16
N ARG A 109 -1.73 -30.09 28.47
CA ARG A 109 -2.67 -30.64 29.46
C ARG A 109 -3.84 -29.67 29.68
N THR A 110 -5.04 -30.11 29.33
CA THR A 110 -6.26 -29.33 29.52
C THR A 110 -6.86 -29.50 30.92
N GLY A 111 -7.47 -28.43 31.44
CA GLY A 111 -8.24 -28.47 32.68
C GLY A 111 -7.42 -28.43 33.96
N VAL A 112 -6.14 -28.07 33.89
CA VAL A 112 -5.33 -27.78 35.09
C VAL A 112 -5.70 -26.39 35.61
N HIS A 113 -6.11 -26.30 36.87
CA HIS A 113 -6.39 -25.05 37.56
C HIS A 113 -6.28 -25.24 39.08
N SER A 114 -6.40 -24.16 39.86
CA SER A 114 -6.25 -24.18 41.33
C SER A 114 -7.16 -25.15 42.10
N GLY A 115 -8.26 -25.62 41.48
CA GLY A 115 -9.19 -26.59 42.06
C GLY A 115 -9.01 -28.04 41.57
N ASP A 116 -8.26 -28.24 40.49
CA ASP A 116 -7.88 -29.56 39.96
C ASP A 116 -6.47 -29.47 39.37
N LEU A 117 -5.49 -29.82 40.20
CA LEU A 117 -4.07 -29.73 39.85
C LEU A 117 -3.66 -30.81 38.84
N THR A 118 -4.45 -31.88 38.68
CA THR A 118 -4.13 -33.03 37.83
C THR A 118 -4.53 -32.83 36.37
N GLY A 119 -5.55 -32.01 36.14
CA GLY A 119 -6.12 -31.75 34.83
C GLY A 119 -6.77 -32.97 34.18
N LYS A 120 -7.52 -32.73 33.11
CA LYS A 120 -8.47 -33.69 32.54
C LYS A 120 -7.85 -34.59 31.47
N LYS A 121 -7.17 -34.02 30.46
CA LYS A 121 -6.57 -34.78 29.34
C LYS A 121 -5.42 -34.05 28.66
N TRP A 122 -4.51 -34.80 28.05
CA TRP A 122 -3.50 -34.27 27.13
C TRP A 122 -4.11 -34.06 25.74
N LYS A 123 -3.70 -32.99 25.06
CA LYS A 123 -4.02 -32.69 23.67
C LYS A 123 -2.72 -32.53 22.89
N CYS A 124 -2.58 -33.25 21.78
CA CYS A 124 -1.45 -33.06 20.86
C CYS A 124 -1.60 -31.70 20.16
N LEU A 125 -0.48 -31.01 19.98
CA LEU A 125 -0.39 -29.71 19.32
C LEU A 125 0.22 -29.93 17.94
N HIS A 126 -0.50 -29.53 16.88
CA HIS A 126 -0.04 -29.70 15.52
C HIS A 126 0.60 -28.40 15.03
N ALA A 127 1.92 -28.30 15.16
CA ALA A 127 2.71 -27.17 14.66
C ALA A 127 3.37 -27.59 13.33
N PRO A 128 2.78 -27.29 12.16
CA PRO A 128 3.40 -27.63 10.88
C PRO A 128 4.71 -26.88 10.72
N LEU A 129 5.81 -27.61 10.45
CA LEU A 129 7.11 -27.00 10.20
C LEU A 129 7.17 -26.58 8.72
N GLN A 130 6.96 -25.30 8.43
CA GLN A 130 7.28 -24.74 7.11
C GLN A 130 8.80 -24.53 7.05
N VAL A 131 9.55 -25.53 6.57
CA VAL A 131 10.99 -25.40 6.34
C VAL A 131 11.21 -24.42 5.19
N SER A 132 11.49 -23.16 5.51
CA SER A 132 11.96 -22.19 4.53
C SER A 132 13.44 -22.43 4.21
N ARG A 133 13.91 -21.96 3.05
CA ARG A 133 15.35 -21.94 2.68
C ARG A 133 16.23 -21.11 3.62
N ALA A 134 15.66 -20.39 4.60
CA ALA A 134 16.40 -19.64 5.62
C ALA A 134 16.60 -20.44 6.93
N SER A 135 16.13 -21.69 7.02
CA SER A 135 16.39 -22.57 8.15
C SER A 135 17.82 -23.10 8.05
N SER A 136 18.64 -22.93 9.10
CA SER A 136 19.95 -23.57 9.16
C SER A 136 19.78 -25.08 9.28
N ASN A 137 19.91 -25.80 8.15
CA ASN A 137 19.89 -27.27 8.06
C ASN A 137 21.00 -27.97 8.88
N ALA A 138 21.84 -27.21 9.59
CA ALA A 138 22.91 -27.72 10.44
C ALA A 138 22.41 -28.54 11.65
N SER A 139 21.14 -28.39 12.06
CA SER A 139 20.57 -29.14 13.19
C SER A 139 19.99 -30.51 12.80
N LEU A 140 19.70 -30.77 11.53
CA LEU A 140 19.11 -32.04 11.06
C LEU A 140 20.17 -33.08 10.64
N ASN A 141 21.42 -32.66 10.39
CA ASN A 141 22.49 -33.53 9.92
C ASN A 141 23.38 -34.14 11.03
N ARG A 142 23.03 -33.94 12.30
CA ARG A 142 23.89 -34.37 13.42
C ARG A 142 23.81 -35.88 13.73
N ASP A 143 22.83 -36.60 13.21
CA ASP A 143 22.66 -38.04 13.45
C ASP A 143 23.40 -38.94 12.44
N LYS A 144 23.95 -38.40 11.33
CA LYS A 144 24.74 -39.19 10.36
C LYS A 144 26.25 -39.21 10.63
N LEU A 145 26.78 -38.35 11.51
CA LEU A 145 28.24 -38.20 11.69
C LEU A 145 28.86 -38.96 12.87
N ASN A 146 28.07 -39.67 13.70
CA ASN A 146 28.57 -40.33 14.91
C ASN A 146 28.86 -41.84 14.78
N ASN A 147 28.83 -42.41 13.56
CA ASN A 147 28.96 -43.86 13.36
C ASN A 147 30.34 -44.35 12.89
N SER A 148 31.40 -43.55 13.06
CA SER A 148 32.77 -43.95 12.68
C SER A 148 33.76 -43.79 13.84
N THR A 149 33.63 -44.61 14.87
CA THR A 149 34.78 -45.13 15.66
C THR A 149 34.32 -46.30 16.52
N ARG A 150 34.90 -47.49 16.30
CA ARG A 150 34.57 -48.75 16.98
C ARG A 150 35.80 -49.31 17.70
N SER A 151 35.70 -49.57 19.01
CA SER A 151 36.40 -50.63 19.79
C SER A 151 35.88 -50.52 21.24
N THR A 152 35.45 -51.52 22.01
CA THR A 152 35.52 -53.00 21.99
C THR A 152 34.58 -53.52 23.10
N HIS A 153 34.04 -54.74 22.92
CA HIS A 153 33.38 -55.67 23.88
C HIS A 153 31.87 -55.53 24.25
N SER A 154 31.07 -56.42 23.62
CA SER A 154 29.94 -57.28 24.10
C SER A 154 28.86 -56.68 25.05
N LEU A 155 27.56 -56.65 24.73
CA LEU A 155 26.63 -57.76 24.47
C LEU A 155 25.34 -57.29 23.73
N ASN A 156 24.90 -58.11 22.75
CA ASN A 156 23.61 -58.26 22.05
C ASN A 156 22.47 -57.20 22.16
N ARG A 157 22.15 -56.59 20.99
CA ARG A 157 20.81 -56.10 20.59
C ARG A 157 20.59 -56.39 19.09
N PRO A 158 19.36 -56.65 18.60
CA PRO A 158 19.11 -57.04 17.21
C PRO A 158 19.07 -55.82 16.27
N HIS A 159 19.75 -55.93 15.13
CA HIS A 159 19.65 -55.10 13.92
C HIS A 159 18.63 -55.76 12.97
N SER A 160 17.98 -55.14 11.98
CA SER A 160 18.06 -53.83 11.32
C SER A 160 16.85 -53.69 10.38
N LEU A 161 16.44 -52.45 10.12
CA LEU A 161 15.55 -52.04 9.03
C LEU A 161 16.36 -51.63 7.79
N CYS A 162 15.75 -51.89 6.63
CA CYS A 162 16.11 -51.55 5.25
C CYS A 162 17.12 -52.46 4.53
N ASP A 163 16.58 -53.37 3.73
CA ASP A 163 17.15 -53.74 2.43
C ASP A 163 16.04 -53.71 1.36
N THR A 164 16.41 -53.13 0.22
CA THR A 164 15.63 -52.79 -0.97
C THR A 164 15.29 -53.98 -1.87
N SER A 165 14.18 -53.91 -2.61
CA SER A 165 14.09 -54.01 -4.10
C SER A 165 12.79 -54.68 -4.60
N GLY A 166 12.20 -54.12 -5.67
CA GLY A 166 11.21 -54.83 -6.50
C GLY A 166 10.15 -53.96 -7.18
N ILE A 167 10.43 -53.56 -8.42
CA ILE A 167 9.60 -52.80 -9.36
C ILE A 167 8.29 -53.51 -9.76
N GLY A 168 7.20 -52.74 -9.93
CA GLY A 168 6.01 -53.13 -10.69
C GLY A 168 4.90 -52.06 -10.62
N ASP A 169 4.51 -51.55 -11.80
CA ASP A 169 3.43 -50.58 -12.08
C ASP A 169 2.19 -50.63 -11.16
N ILE A 170 1.57 -49.46 -10.91
CA ILE A 170 0.14 -49.14 -11.17
C ILE A 170 -0.18 -47.71 -10.68
N GLY A 171 -0.44 -46.81 -11.64
CA GLY A 171 -1.66 -46.02 -11.72
C GLY A 171 -1.91 -44.89 -10.72
N ASP A 172 -1.69 -43.67 -11.22
CA ASP A 172 -2.42 -42.46 -10.82
C ASP A 172 -3.92 -42.69 -10.69
N GLN A 173 -4.50 -42.22 -9.59
CA GLN A 173 -5.84 -41.63 -9.56
C GLN A 173 -5.98 -40.70 -8.36
N SER A 174 -5.82 -39.42 -8.64
CA SER A 174 -6.21 -38.30 -7.80
C SER A 174 -7.73 -38.09 -7.89
N HIS A 175 -8.40 -37.97 -6.75
CA HIS A 175 -9.72 -37.34 -6.69
C HIS A 175 -9.76 -36.29 -5.58
N SER A 176 -10.22 -35.13 -6.02
CA SER A 176 -10.29 -33.83 -5.37
C SER A 176 -11.49 -33.71 -4.40
N ALA A 177 -11.34 -32.79 -3.43
CA ALA A 177 -12.31 -31.96 -2.70
C ALA A 177 -13.81 -32.33 -2.60
N PRO A 178 -14.46 -31.96 -1.47
CA PRO A 178 -15.88 -31.63 -1.48
C PRO A 178 -16.14 -30.13 -1.24
N THR A 179 -16.98 -29.56 -2.11
CA THR A 179 -17.72 -28.31 -1.92
C THR A 179 -19.19 -28.67 -1.67
N SER A 180 -19.85 -28.02 -0.71
CA SER A 180 -21.29 -28.18 -0.46
C SER A 180 -22.05 -26.91 -0.80
N LEU A 181 -22.95 -27.01 -1.78
CA LEU A 181 -24.18 -26.22 -1.93
C LEU A 181 -25.27 -27.12 -2.58
N PRO A 182 -26.58 -26.80 -2.41
CA PRO A 182 -27.63 -27.80 -2.29
C PRO A 182 -28.34 -28.18 -3.58
N VAL A 183 -29.05 -29.30 -3.45
CA VAL A 183 -29.73 -30.15 -4.44
C VAL A 183 -30.98 -29.51 -5.05
N GLY A 184 -31.16 -29.73 -6.37
CA GLY A 184 -32.44 -29.70 -7.08
C GLY A 184 -32.47 -30.82 -8.12
N GLU A 185 -33.46 -31.71 -8.02
CA GLU A 185 -33.69 -32.89 -8.87
C GLU A 185 -34.13 -32.52 -10.30
N ILE A 186 -33.86 -33.41 -11.27
CA ILE A 186 -34.82 -34.10 -12.17
C ILE A 186 -34.01 -34.91 -13.21
N GLY A 187 -34.48 -36.13 -13.50
CA GLY A 187 -33.70 -37.20 -14.14
C GLY A 187 -33.86 -37.36 -15.66
N GLY A 188 -33.09 -38.31 -16.22
CA GLY A 188 -33.51 -39.04 -17.42
C GLY A 188 -32.45 -39.45 -18.46
N LYS A 189 -32.02 -40.72 -18.36
CA LYS A 189 -31.79 -41.73 -19.43
C LYS A 189 -30.46 -41.80 -20.23
N HIS A 190 -29.89 -43.01 -20.10
CA HIS A 190 -28.78 -43.67 -20.80
C HIS A 190 -28.96 -43.88 -22.32
N PHE A 191 -27.83 -44.05 -23.03
CA PHE A 191 -27.60 -45.18 -23.96
C PHE A 191 -26.08 -45.45 -24.17
N GLU A 192 -25.68 -46.71 -24.06
CA GLU A 192 -24.35 -47.26 -24.37
C GLU A 192 -24.34 -47.93 -25.76
N THR A 193 -23.19 -48.00 -26.45
CA THR A 193 -22.52 -49.28 -26.82
C THR A 193 -21.17 -49.07 -27.56
N PRO A 194 -20.22 -50.05 -27.50
CA PRO A 194 -18.79 -49.86 -27.78
C PRO A 194 -18.28 -50.64 -29.01
N LEU A 195 -17.04 -50.39 -29.47
CA LEU A 195 -16.37 -51.22 -30.49
C LEU A 195 -14.91 -51.55 -30.19
N LYS A 196 -14.56 -52.81 -30.52
CA LYS A 196 -13.30 -53.55 -30.32
C LYS A 196 -12.31 -53.36 -31.48
N ASN A 197 -11.02 -53.49 -31.14
CA ASN A 197 -9.86 -53.75 -32.01
C ASN A 197 -9.88 -55.19 -32.60
N PRO A 198 -9.15 -55.49 -33.71
CA PRO A 198 -7.87 -56.21 -33.54
C PRO A 198 -6.75 -56.03 -34.61
N ARG A 199 -5.53 -56.30 -34.12
CA ARG A 199 -4.19 -56.63 -34.70
C ARG A 199 -4.05 -57.05 -36.18
N ALA A 200 -2.98 -56.58 -36.87
CA ALA A 200 -1.66 -57.27 -37.03
C ALA A 200 -0.78 -56.73 -38.19
N TRP A 201 0.53 -56.61 -37.90
CA TRP A 201 1.75 -56.82 -38.73
C TRP A 201 2.12 -55.90 -39.94
N SER A 202 3.40 -55.49 -39.95
CA SER A 202 4.24 -54.81 -40.97
C SER A 202 4.91 -55.89 -41.88
N PRO A 203 5.49 -55.67 -43.13
CA PRO A 203 6.38 -54.54 -43.46
C PRO A 203 6.66 -54.10 -44.95
N VAL A 204 7.38 -52.96 -45.07
CA VAL A 204 8.27 -52.39 -46.13
C VAL A 204 7.77 -51.98 -47.56
N ARG A 205 7.88 -50.66 -47.85
CA ARG A 205 8.64 -49.93 -48.92
C ARG A 205 7.89 -48.62 -49.28
N SER A 206 8.38 -47.45 -48.88
CA SER A 206 9.17 -46.46 -49.68
C SER A 206 8.41 -46.00 -50.94
N VAL A 207 8.12 -44.72 -51.21
CA VAL A 207 8.78 -43.43 -50.91
C VAL A 207 7.74 -42.30 -51.13
N GLY A 208 7.84 -41.18 -50.39
CA GLY A 208 7.39 -39.88 -50.91
C GLY A 208 6.71 -38.90 -49.94
N SER A 209 7.51 -38.05 -49.30
CA SER A 209 7.21 -36.71 -48.77
C SER A 209 6.39 -36.59 -47.47
N ILE A 210 7.11 -36.32 -46.37
CA ILE A 210 6.58 -35.88 -45.07
C ILE A 210 6.97 -34.42 -44.86
N VAL A 211 5.98 -33.59 -44.57
CA VAL A 211 6.10 -32.30 -43.88
C VAL A 211 5.06 -32.33 -42.76
N GLY A 212 5.49 -32.07 -41.51
CA GLY A 212 4.59 -31.73 -40.41
C GLY A 212 4.62 -32.69 -39.22
N THR A 213 5.60 -32.51 -38.35
CA THR A 213 5.45 -32.71 -36.90
C THR A 213 6.41 -31.75 -36.21
N GLU A 214 5.87 -30.70 -35.59
CA GLU A 214 6.63 -29.73 -34.79
C GLU A 214 7.17 -30.42 -33.53
N VAL A 215 8.45 -30.16 -33.21
CA VAL A 215 9.19 -30.83 -32.13
C VAL A 215 8.88 -30.16 -30.78
N HIS A 216 8.60 -30.98 -29.78
CA HIS A 216 8.37 -30.60 -28.38
C HIS A 216 9.72 -30.25 -27.71
N PRO A 217 9.85 -29.11 -27.00
CA PRO A 217 11.16 -28.66 -26.52
C PRO A 217 11.45 -29.16 -25.10
N GLU A 218 11.94 -30.39 -24.95
CA GLU A 218 12.59 -30.86 -23.71
C GLU A 218 13.78 -31.81 -23.97
N SER A 219 14.53 -31.63 -25.07
CA SER A 219 15.70 -32.47 -25.32
C SER A 219 16.90 -31.67 -25.85
N ASP A 220 18.01 -31.85 -25.12
CA ASP A 220 19.42 -31.51 -25.38
C ASP A 220 19.93 -30.09 -25.03
N GLU A 221 20.51 -30.01 -23.84
CA GLU A 221 21.73 -29.22 -23.58
C GLU A 221 22.98 -30.07 -23.88
N SER A 222 23.90 -29.50 -24.66
CA SER A 222 25.36 -29.45 -24.44
C SER A 222 26.16 -29.48 -25.75
N LEU A 223 27.08 -28.52 -25.92
CA LEU A 223 28.48 -28.71 -26.37
C LEU A 223 29.14 -27.36 -26.80
N TRP A 224 30.33 -27.12 -26.20
CA TRP A 224 31.38 -26.09 -26.46
C TRP A 224 31.15 -24.66 -25.92
N SER A 225 32.08 -23.97 -25.27
CA SER A 225 33.26 -24.25 -24.41
C SER A 225 33.86 -22.88 -23.97
N ASP A 226 34.19 -22.75 -22.68
CA ASP A 226 35.23 -21.93 -22.02
C ASP A 226 35.35 -20.39 -22.22
N ARG A 227 35.18 -19.64 -21.10
CA ARG A 227 36.28 -19.20 -20.18
C ARG A 227 35.78 -18.38 -18.97
N GLN A 228 36.12 -18.87 -17.76
CA GLN A 228 36.62 -18.19 -16.52
C GLN A 228 35.93 -16.88 -16.03
N ASP A 229 35.43 -16.73 -14.78
CA ASP A 229 36.01 -17.10 -13.47
C ASP A 229 34.96 -17.29 -12.33
N SER A 230 35.18 -18.33 -11.50
CA SER A 230 35.02 -18.49 -10.03
C SER A 230 33.85 -17.80 -9.27
N CYS A 231 32.98 -18.43 -8.44
CA CYS A 231 33.22 -19.45 -7.40
C CYS A 231 31.93 -20.26 -7.02
N ILE A 232 32.05 -21.60 -6.96
CA ILE A 232 31.60 -22.59 -5.92
C ILE A 232 30.26 -22.30 -5.20
N PHE A 233 29.17 -23.09 -5.35
CA PHE A 233 28.94 -24.45 -4.80
C PHE A 233 28.01 -25.33 -5.66
N ALA A 234 28.18 -26.64 -5.44
CA ALA A 234 27.69 -27.81 -6.17
C ALA A 234 26.17 -27.94 -6.40
N GLU A 235 25.85 -28.57 -7.53
CA GLU A 235 24.60 -29.30 -7.79
C GLU A 235 24.45 -30.43 -6.77
N ASP A 236 23.26 -30.60 -6.20
CA ASP A 236 22.76 -31.89 -5.72
C ASP A 236 21.22 -31.85 -5.57
N GLU A 237 20.59 -32.76 -6.32
CA GLU A 237 19.34 -33.51 -6.10
C GLU A 237 17.98 -32.81 -5.85
N GLU A 238 17.03 -33.20 -6.72
CA GLU A 238 15.57 -33.10 -6.52
C GLU A 238 15.15 -33.71 -5.17
N LEU A 239 14.65 -32.87 -4.26
CA LEU A 239 13.91 -33.30 -3.08
C LEU A 239 12.47 -32.82 -3.20
N GLY A 240 11.56 -33.77 -3.36
CA GLY A 240 10.12 -33.53 -3.36
C GLY A 240 9.63 -32.90 -2.06
N TRP A 241 8.55 -32.13 -2.15
CA TRP A 241 7.84 -31.55 -1.03
C TRP A 241 7.25 -32.65 -0.14
N GLY A 242 7.87 -32.93 1.00
CA GLY A 242 7.27 -33.72 2.08
C GLY A 242 6.89 -32.81 3.24
N GLU A 243 5.68 -32.96 3.77
CA GLU A 243 5.34 -32.47 5.11
C GLU A 243 6.21 -33.25 6.11
N TYR A 244 7.18 -32.58 6.75
CA TYR A 244 7.96 -33.18 7.82
C TYR A 244 7.36 -32.78 9.18
N GLU A 245 6.92 -33.77 9.96
CA GLU A 245 6.67 -33.55 11.38
C GLU A 245 8.02 -33.31 12.08
N ALA A 246 8.16 -32.15 12.71
CA ALA A 246 9.40 -31.80 13.41
C ALA A 246 9.50 -32.61 14.72
N PRO A 247 10.58 -33.37 14.95
CA PRO A 247 10.77 -34.09 16.20
C PRO A 247 11.20 -33.12 17.30
N TRP A 248 10.32 -32.84 18.25
CA TRP A 248 10.62 -31.98 19.39
C TRP A 248 11.48 -32.70 20.43
N SER A 249 12.46 -31.98 21.01
CA SER A 249 13.40 -32.53 21.99
C SER A 249 13.36 -31.82 23.34
N TRP A 250 12.83 -30.61 23.40
CA TRP A 250 12.71 -29.82 24.63
C TRP A 250 11.55 -28.82 24.55
N VAL A 251 10.85 -28.59 25.68
CA VAL A 251 9.83 -27.54 25.81
C VAL A 251 10.15 -26.68 27.04
N ALA A 252 10.22 -25.36 26.85
CA ALA A 252 10.47 -24.40 27.91
C ALA A 252 9.46 -23.26 27.79
N ALA A 253 8.42 -23.31 28.62
CA ALA A 253 7.21 -22.55 28.35
C ALA A 253 7.09 -21.25 29.17
N GLY A 254 8.23 -20.73 29.67
CA GLY A 254 8.32 -19.44 30.36
C GLY A 254 8.06 -18.20 29.47
N ALA A 255 7.88 -18.37 28.15
CA ALA A 255 7.74 -17.28 27.19
C ALA A 255 6.31 -17.11 26.62
N CYS A 256 5.33 -17.94 27.02
CA CYS A 256 3.97 -17.90 26.45
C CYS A 256 2.90 -18.14 27.51
N THR A 257 1.85 -17.31 27.52
CA THR A 257 0.61 -17.52 28.27
C THR A 257 -0.55 -17.70 27.30
N ILE A 258 -1.25 -18.82 27.36
CA ILE A 258 -2.38 -19.08 26.44
C ILE A 258 -3.68 -18.56 27.05
N GLU A 259 -4.43 -17.76 26.31
CA GLU A 259 -5.82 -17.47 26.66
C GLU A 259 -6.71 -18.61 26.18
N LEU A 260 -7.31 -19.35 27.11
CA LEU A 260 -8.19 -20.50 26.82
C LEU A 260 -9.41 -20.13 25.95
N ASN A 261 -9.73 -18.83 25.85
CA ASN A 261 -10.86 -18.29 25.08
C ASN A 261 -10.48 -17.87 23.65
N GLN A 262 -9.19 -17.90 23.28
CA GLN A 262 -8.67 -17.64 21.93
C GLN A 262 -7.52 -18.61 21.65
N LEU A 263 -7.85 -19.89 21.45
CA LEU A 263 -6.85 -20.88 21.08
C LEU A 263 -6.42 -20.68 19.62
N PRO A 264 -5.12 -20.59 19.32
CA PRO A 264 -4.62 -20.59 17.94
C PRO A 264 -5.03 -21.85 17.15
N ASN A 265 -5.04 -21.76 15.82
CA ASN A 265 -5.51 -22.83 14.92
C ASN A 265 -4.76 -24.17 15.05
N TRP A 266 -3.58 -24.20 15.66
CA TRP A 266 -2.80 -25.41 15.94
C TRP A 266 -3.29 -26.22 17.17
N PHE A 267 -4.32 -25.74 17.88
CA PHE A 267 -5.01 -26.42 18.98
C PHE A 267 -6.30 -27.17 18.57
N VAL A 268 -6.65 -27.17 17.28
CA VAL A 268 -7.99 -27.52 16.79
C VAL A 268 -8.05 -28.96 16.28
N GLU A 269 -8.82 -29.83 16.95
CA GLU A 269 -9.55 -30.91 16.28
C GLU A 269 -10.75 -30.26 15.57
N GLN A 270 -10.93 -30.54 14.27
CA GLN A 270 -12.06 -30.04 13.49
C GLN A 270 -13.40 -30.39 14.19
N GLY A 271 -14.00 -29.39 14.80
CA GLY A 271 -15.31 -29.47 15.45
C GLY A 271 -15.93 -28.08 15.51
N THR A 272 -16.92 -27.85 14.66
CA THR A 272 -17.66 -26.60 14.46
C THR A 272 -18.21 -26.03 15.78
N ILE A 273 -17.70 -24.88 16.24
CA ILE A 273 -18.36 -24.09 17.28
C ILE A 273 -19.52 -23.34 16.60
N THR A 274 -20.75 -23.68 16.97
CA THR A 274 -21.97 -23.03 16.48
C THR A 274 -22.18 -21.69 17.20
N GLN A 275 -22.63 -20.68 16.45
CA GLN A 275 -22.87 -19.28 16.84
C GLN A 275 -23.80 -19.06 18.05
N THR A 276 -24.37 -20.11 18.65
CA THR A 276 -25.40 -20.04 19.70
C THR A 276 -24.90 -19.71 21.10
N GLU A 277 -23.58 -19.72 21.36
CA GLU A 277 -23.01 -19.38 22.69
C GLU A 277 -22.74 -17.87 22.89
N LEU A 278 -22.63 -17.09 21.82
CA LEU A 278 -22.30 -15.66 21.91
C LEU A 278 -23.50 -14.80 22.32
N ASP A 279 -24.72 -15.26 22.05
CA ASP A 279 -25.97 -14.54 22.34
C ASP A 279 -26.60 -14.92 23.69
N GLN A 280 -25.84 -15.58 24.56
CA GLN A 280 -26.39 -16.04 25.83
C GLN A 280 -26.70 -14.85 26.77
N PRO A 281 -27.92 -14.75 27.33
CA PRO A 281 -28.37 -13.59 28.08
C PRO A 281 -27.46 -13.18 29.24
N TRP A 282 -26.89 -14.16 29.94
CA TRP A 282 -25.98 -13.92 31.06
C TRP A 282 -24.68 -13.19 30.63
N ARG A 283 -24.23 -13.42 29.39
CA ARG A 283 -23.02 -12.81 28.83
C ARG A 283 -23.23 -11.35 28.48
N LEU A 284 -24.38 -11.04 27.85
CA LEU A 284 -24.79 -9.66 27.57
C LEU A 284 -24.92 -8.86 28.87
N GLN A 285 -25.47 -9.49 29.92
CA GLN A 285 -25.60 -8.90 31.25
C GLN A 285 -24.25 -8.54 31.89
N ILE A 286 -23.27 -9.44 31.82
CA ILE A 286 -21.90 -9.17 32.32
C ILE A 286 -21.23 -8.05 31.53
N LEU A 287 -21.48 -7.99 30.22
CA LEU A 287 -20.94 -6.95 29.33
C LEU A 287 -21.54 -5.57 29.64
N GLU A 288 -22.82 -5.51 29.99
CA GLU A 288 -23.50 -4.30 30.46
C GLU A 288 -23.02 -3.88 31.86
N GLU A 289 -22.81 -4.83 32.77
CA GLU A 289 -22.21 -4.54 34.08
C GLU A 289 -20.77 -4.05 33.98
N LEU A 290 -19.97 -4.56 33.03
CA LEU A 290 -18.61 -4.08 32.80
C LEU A 290 -18.60 -2.68 32.19
N LYS A 291 -19.50 -2.41 31.23
CA LYS A 291 -19.67 -1.07 30.63
C LYS A 291 -20.09 -0.04 31.67
N SER A 292 -20.96 -0.41 32.62
CA SER A 292 -21.40 0.51 33.69
C SER A 292 -20.29 0.79 34.71
N ARG A 293 -19.42 -0.20 35.00
CA ARG A 293 -18.25 -0.03 35.89
C ARG A 293 -17.14 0.86 35.29
N LEU A 294 -17.06 0.97 33.96
CA LEU A 294 -16.07 1.80 33.26
C LEU A 294 -16.44 3.30 33.23
N GLN A 295 -17.68 3.68 33.56
CA GLN A 295 -18.13 5.08 33.47
C GLN A 295 -17.73 5.99 34.66
N SER A 296 -17.04 5.48 35.70
CA SER A 296 -16.84 6.26 36.94
C SER A 296 -15.40 6.45 37.42
N GLN A 297 -14.37 6.42 36.57
CA GLN A 297 -13.04 6.93 36.95
C GLN A 297 -12.46 7.86 35.88
N SER A 298 -12.73 9.15 36.05
CA SER A 298 -12.00 10.24 35.40
C SER A 298 -10.59 10.30 36.00
N TYR A 299 -9.60 9.66 35.36
CA TYR A 299 -8.18 9.79 35.69
C TYR A 299 -7.64 11.16 35.27
N LYS A 300 -8.09 12.24 35.92
CA LYS A 300 -7.60 13.61 35.68
C LYS A 300 -6.34 13.98 36.48
N ASN A 301 -5.94 13.15 37.45
CA ASN A 301 -4.87 13.47 38.41
C ASN A 301 -3.69 12.47 38.42
N ILE A 302 -3.59 11.58 37.43
CA ILE A 302 -2.35 10.85 37.20
C ILE A 302 -1.61 11.65 36.13
N PRO A 303 -0.44 12.25 36.42
CA PRO A 303 0.36 12.82 35.35
C PRO A 303 0.63 11.70 34.34
N LEU A 304 0.32 11.95 33.06
CA LEU A 304 0.78 11.10 31.98
C LEU A 304 2.28 10.90 32.23
N ALA A 305 2.75 9.66 32.29
CA ALA A 305 4.18 9.41 32.27
C ALA A 305 4.69 10.00 30.95
N VAL A 306 5.23 11.21 31.01
CA VAL A 306 5.93 11.83 29.88
C VAL A 306 7.20 11.00 29.77
N ASP A 307 7.22 10.08 28.81
CA ASP A 307 8.41 9.29 28.52
C ASP A 307 9.52 10.26 28.10
N THR A 308 10.41 10.58 29.02
CA THR A 308 11.67 11.29 28.76
C THR A 308 12.68 10.35 28.10
N THR A 309 12.23 9.53 27.15
CA THR A 309 13.05 8.50 26.51
C THR A 309 13.60 9.03 25.20
N SER A 310 14.83 9.54 25.24
CA SER A 310 15.63 9.61 24.03
C SER A 310 15.98 8.19 23.58
N TRP A 311 15.78 7.87 22.31
CA TRP A 311 16.17 6.58 21.73
C TRP A 311 16.91 6.77 20.42
N VAL A 312 17.75 5.80 20.08
CA VAL A 312 18.48 5.75 18.82
C VAL A 312 18.26 4.38 18.20
N HIS A 313 17.83 4.37 16.94
CA HIS A 313 17.69 3.17 16.14
C HIS A 313 18.74 3.19 15.03
N VAL A 314 19.50 2.11 14.91
CA VAL A 314 20.61 1.98 13.94
C VAL A 314 20.36 0.75 13.07
N GLY A 315 20.63 0.88 11.78
CA GLY A 315 20.45 -0.21 10.82
C GLY A 315 21.25 0.00 9.55
N GLU A 316 21.46 -1.08 8.82
CA GLU A 316 22.21 -1.07 7.57
C GLU A 316 21.25 -1.07 6.38
N GLY A 317 21.67 -0.44 5.29
CA GLY A 317 20.92 -0.42 4.05
C GLY A 317 21.78 0.01 2.89
N ARG A 318 21.16 0.20 1.73
CA ARG A 318 21.81 0.80 0.57
C ARG A 318 21.01 2.02 0.14
N ILE A 319 21.67 3.14 -0.08
CA ILE A 319 21.04 4.41 -0.43
C ILE A 319 21.29 4.78 -1.89
N ASN A 320 20.28 5.40 -2.49
CA ASN A 320 20.38 6.04 -3.79
C ASN A 320 19.93 7.50 -3.66
N LEU A 321 20.91 8.42 -3.74
CA LEU A 321 20.71 9.87 -3.61
C LEU A 321 20.59 10.59 -4.97
N ASN A 322 21.30 10.10 -6.01
CA ASN A 322 21.46 10.80 -7.30
C ASN A 322 21.05 9.95 -8.53
N GLY A 323 20.33 8.85 -8.33
CA GLY A 323 19.64 8.08 -9.37
C GLY A 323 20.46 7.02 -10.12
N SER A 324 21.77 6.88 -9.90
CA SER A 324 22.60 6.00 -10.73
C SER A 324 23.06 4.69 -10.08
N VAL A 325 23.38 4.66 -8.77
CA VAL A 325 23.88 3.45 -8.09
C VAL A 325 23.48 3.46 -6.61
N TYR A 326 23.14 2.29 -6.07
CA TYR A 326 22.93 2.07 -4.64
C TYR A 326 24.26 1.86 -3.92
N VAL A 327 24.54 2.67 -2.90
CA VAL A 327 25.75 2.62 -2.08
C VAL A 327 25.41 2.14 -0.68
N ASP A 328 26.22 1.27 -0.11
CA ASP A 328 25.99 0.76 1.25
C ASP A 328 26.11 1.89 2.27
N CYS A 329 25.20 1.93 3.23
CA CYS A 329 25.10 3.01 4.22
C CYS A 329 24.63 2.48 5.58
N VAL A 330 24.96 3.23 6.63
CA VAL A 330 24.43 3.04 7.97
C VAL A 330 23.44 4.16 8.26
N LEU A 331 22.22 3.78 8.66
CA LEU A 331 21.14 4.69 9.04
C LEU A 331 21.11 4.80 10.55
N GLN A 332 21.08 6.03 11.05
CA GLN A 332 20.93 6.32 12.48
C GLN A 332 19.78 7.30 12.67
N LEU A 333 18.71 6.80 13.29
CA LEU A 333 17.52 7.56 13.63
C LEU A 333 17.53 7.88 15.11
N GLU A 334 17.68 9.16 15.44
CA GLU A 334 17.70 9.64 16.81
C GLU A 334 16.40 10.36 17.12
N TRP A 335 15.79 10.06 18.27
CA TRP A 335 14.63 10.77 18.79
C TRP A 335 14.97 11.31 20.17
N VAL A 336 14.78 12.61 20.37
CA VAL A 336 15.05 13.31 21.63
C VAL A 336 13.88 14.24 21.94
N HIS A 337 13.10 13.88 22.96
CA HIS A 337 11.87 14.60 23.36
C HIS A 337 10.82 14.66 22.23
N THR A 338 10.83 15.75 21.45
CA THR A 338 9.93 16.01 20.31
C THR A 338 10.67 16.21 19.00
N ASN A 339 12.00 16.13 19.02
CA ASN A 339 12.84 16.37 17.86
C ASN A 339 13.51 15.07 17.46
N GLY A 340 13.40 14.71 16.19
CA GLY A 340 14.17 13.60 15.63
C GLY A 340 15.06 14.02 14.49
N THR A 341 16.14 13.27 14.33
CA THR A 341 17.16 13.46 13.30
C THR A 341 17.45 12.13 12.63
N LEU A 342 17.47 12.12 11.29
CA LEU A 342 18.01 11.01 10.52
C LEU A 342 19.41 11.37 10.05
N THR A 343 20.38 10.55 10.41
CA THR A 343 21.76 10.63 9.95
C THR A 343 22.04 9.42 9.06
N ILE A 344 22.53 9.70 7.86
CA ILE A 344 22.93 8.70 6.88
C ILE A 344 24.45 8.74 6.78
N LEU A 345 25.07 7.67 7.25
CA LEU A 345 26.52 7.49 7.26
C LEU A 345 26.93 6.58 6.11
N ASN A 346 28.15 6.76 5.63
CA ASN A 346 28.77 5.86 4.68
C ASN A 346 28.99 4.47 5.30
N SER A 347 29.41 3.49 4.51
CA SER A 347 29.66 2.12 4.98
C SER A 347 30.73 2.02 6.08
N ASP A 348 31.54 3.07 6.26
CA ASP A 348 32.55 3.18 7.33
C ASP A 348 31.96 3.57 8.71
N GLY A 349 30.70 4.01 8.76
CA GLY A 349 30.03 4.48 9.98
C GLY A 349 30.61 5.78 10.57
N ALA A 350 31.51 6.46 9.85
CA ALA A 350 32.21 7.65 10.33
C ALA A 350 31.92 8.89 9.47
N THR A 351 31.78 8.70 8.14
CA THR A 351 31.56 9.81 7.23
C THR A 351 30.07 10.06 7.00
N THR A 352 29.58 11.25 7.35
CA THR A 352 28.18 11.65 7.14
C THR A 352 27.94 11.97 5.68
N MET A 353 27.07 11.18 5.04
CA MET A 353 26.62 11.43 3.67
C MET A 353 25.52 12.49 3.64
N GLN A 354 24.56 12.39 4.54
CA GLN A 354 23.41 13.28 4.64
C GLN A 354 22.88 13.28 6.07
N GLN A 355 22.46 14.44 6.58
CA GLN A 355 21.80 14.57 7.87
C GLN A 355 20.70 15.60 7.77
N PHE A 356 19.52 15.30 8.32
CA PHE A 356 18.40 16.23 8.34
C PHE A 356 17.42 15.93 9.48
N SER A 357 16.66 16.95 9.88
CA SER A 357 15.59 16.79 10.87
C SER A 357 14.42 16.04 10.25
N LEU A 358 13.76 15.18 11.03
CA LEU A 358 12.58 14.45 10.57
C LEU A 358 11.42 15.37 10.19
N ASN A 359 11.41 16.62 10.66
CA ASN A 359 10.47 17.67 10.24
C ASN A 359 10.53 18.01 8.74
N GLU A 360 11.53 17.49 8.03
CA GLU A 360 11.60 17.61 6.57
C GLU A 360 10.84 16.50 5.84
N ILE A 361 10.46 15.41 6.54
CA ILE A 361 9.77 14.27 5.95
C ILE A 361 8.29 14.59 5.75
N THR A 362 7.85 14.56 4.50
CA THR A 362 6.45 14.80 4.11
C THR A 362 5.70 13.52 3.75
N CYS A 363 6.41 12.44 3.41
CA CYS A 363 5.82 11.14 3.11
C CYS A 363 6.87 10.04 3.16
N VAL A 364 6.46 8.84 3.55
CA VAL A 364 7.27 7.61 3.49
C VAL A 364 6.48 6.58 2.71
N GLN A 365 7.01 6.15 1.56
CA GLN A 365 6.32 5.25 0.64
C GLN A 365 7.09 3.95 0.45
N CYS A 366 6.37 2.82 0.37
CA CYS A 366 6.91 1.60 -0.17
C CYS A 366 7.15 1.77 -1.67
N CYS A 367 8.36 1.44 -2.12
CA CYS A 367 8.72 1.40 -3.54
C CYS A 367 9.46 0.11 -3.90
N SER A 368 9.15 -0.96 -3.17
CA SER A 368 9.73 -2.29 -3.37
C SER A 368 9.49 -2.80 -4.77
N GLU A 369 10.51 -3.48 -5.29
CA GLU A 369 10.40 -4.34 -6.45
C GLU A 369 10.44 -5.80 -5.98
N PRO A 370 9.91 -6.76 -6.75
CA PRO A 370 9.96 -8.17 -6.36
C PRO A 370 11.36 -8.65 -5.97
N GLY A 371 11.55 -9.02 -4.70
CA GLY A 371 12.84 -9.43 -4.13
C GLY A 371 13.84 -8.29 -3.86
N SER A 372 13.39 -7.04 -3.84
CA SER A 372 14.19 -5.86 -3.51
C SER A 372 13.37 -4.90 -2.65
N PRO A 373 13.37 -5.08 -1.31
CA PRO A 373 12.59 -4.27 -0.40
C PRO A 373 13.16 -2.85 -0.33
N ARG A 374 12.33 -1.85 -0.62
CA ARG A 374 12.75 -0.44 -0.76
C ARG A 374 11.74 0.54 -0.19
N LEU A 375 12.24 1.58 0.47
CA LEU A 375 11.48 2.75 0.91
C LEU A 375 11.93 4.01 0.18
N ALA A 376 10.97 4.89 -0.10
CA ALA A 376 11.21 6.26 -0.54
C ALA A 376 10.79 7.22 0.57
N ILE A 377 11.70 8.09 0.99
CA ILE A 377 11.47 9.15 1.97
C ILE A 377 11.43 10.48 1.22
N HIS A 378 10.32 11.20 1.33
CA HIS A 378 10.08 12.43 0.60
C HIS A 378 10.42 13.65 1.46
N THR A 379 11.41 14.41 1.01
CA THR A 379 11.98 15.58 1.70
C THR A 379 12.04 16.79 0.75
N PRO A 380 10.89 17.36 0.32
CA PRO A 380 10.79 18.31 -0.80
C PRO A 380 11.47 19.67 -0.57
N ASN A 381 11.87 19.97 0.67
CA ASN A 381 12.58 21.19 1.04
C ASN A 381 14.11 21.02 1.00
N LEU A 382 14.61 19.78 0.93
CA LEU A 382 16.03 19.48 0.81
C LEU A 382 16.46 19.49 -0.66
N ASN A 383 17.78 19.60 -0.88
CA ASN A 383 18.38 19.51 -2.22
C ASN A 383 18.06 18.18 -2.93
N ILE A 384 17.85 17.12 -2.15
CA ILE A 384 17.47 15.80 -2.62
C ILE A 384 16.01 15.58 -2.20
N PRO A 385 15.04 15.72 -3.13
CA PRO A 385 13.63 15.72 -2.76
C PRO A 385 13.08 14.32 -2.42
N VAL A 386 13.74 13.26 -2.87
CA VAL A 386 13.36 11.86 -2.59
C VAL A 386 14.61 11.04 -2.32
N ILE A 387 14.70 10.49 -1.12
CA ILE A 387 15.78 9.59 -0.70
C ILE A 387 15.27 8.16 -0.80
N ARG A 388 15.95 7.31 -1.58
CA ARG A 388 15.56 5.90 -1.74
C ARG A 388 16.53 5.00 -0.99
N ILE A 389 15.99 4.12 -0.16
CA ILE A 389 16.75 3.19 0.67
C ILE A 389 16.30 1.77 0.32
N GLN A 390 17.26 0.89 0.07
CA GLN A 390 17.06 -0.54 -0.11
C GLN A 390 17.54 -1.29 1.13
N PHE A 391 16.72 -2.24 1.60
CA PHE A 391 17.02 -3.06 2.77
C PHE A 391 17.40 -4.49 2.35
N SER A 392 17.94 -5.25 3.30
CA SER A 392 18.31 -6.66 3.08
C SER A 392 17.09 -7.60 3.07
N SER A 393 15.99 -7.21 3.75
CA SER A 393 14.77 -8.01 3.90
C SER A 393 13.53 -7.14 4.08
N ASP A 394 12.35 -7.68 3.77
CA ASP A 394 11.06 -7.00 3.98
C ASP A 394 10.83 -6.66 5.45
N SER A 395 11.24 -7.54 6.37
CA SER A 395 11.11 -7.31 7.82
C SER A 395 11.85 -6.06 8.28
N GLN A 396 13.10 -5.86 7.83
CA GLN A 396 13.85 -4.64 8.16
C GLN A 396 13.20 -3.41 7.55
N MET A 397 12.74 -3.49 6.31
CA MET A 397 12.06 -2.38 5.66
C MET A 397 10.78 -1.98 6.42
N GLU A 398 9.94 -2.94 6.80
CA GLU A 398 8.69 -2.69 7.54
C GLU A 398 8.94 -2.12 8.94
N GLU A 399 9.99 -2.58 9.61
CA GLU A 399 10.45 -2.01 10.88
C GLU A 399 10.80 -0.53 10.71
N TRP A 400 11.64 -0.19 9.73
CA TRP A 400 12.02 1.20 9.45
C TRP A 400 10.84 2.07 9.05
N GLN A 401 9.92 1.56 8.21
CA GLN A 401 8.70 2.26 7.84
C GLN A 401 7.83 2.58 9.06
N THR A 402 7.71 1.63 9.99
CA THR A 402 6.96 1.80 11.24
C THR A 402 7.60 2.87 12.12
N HIS A 403 8.93 2.86 12.27
CA HIS A 403 9.64 3.89 13.03
C HIS A 403 9.44 5.28 12.43
N PHE A 404 9.64 5.47 11.13
CA PHE A 404 9.44 6.77 10.49
C PHE A 404 8.00 7.26 10.62
N THR A 405 7.02 6.38 10.38
CA THR A 405 5.60 6.72 10.46
C THR A 405 5.21 7.11 11.88
N THR A 406 5.70 6.38 12.89
CA THR A 406 5.43 6.67 14.30
C THR A 406 6.04 8.01 14.71
N VAL A 407 7.29 8.25 14.34
CA VAL A 407 7.98 9.49 14.68
C VAL A 407 7.32 10.69 14.01
N CYS A 408 7.02 10.61 12.71
CA CYS A 408 6.32 11.68 12.01
C CYS A 408 4.95 11.94 12.65
N ARG A 409 4.22 10.89 13.02
CA ARG A 409 2.93 11.02 13.67
C ARG A 409 3.02 11.80 15.00
N GLU A 410 3.98 11.47 15.86
CA GLU A 410 4.13 12.12 17.17
C GLU A 410 4.56 13.59 17.01
N MET A 411 5.51 13.84 16.13
CA MET A 411 6.09 15.17 15.86
C MET A 411 5.07 16.17 15.30
N TYR A 412 4.15 15.71 14.45
CA TYR A 412 3.10 16.53 13.86
C TYR A 412 1.73 16.37 14.55
N HIS A 413 1.68 15.68 15.69
CA HIS A 413 0.46 15.42 16.46
C HIS A 413 -0.70 14.80 15.65
N LEU A 414 -0.38 13.97 14.66
CA LEU A 414 -1.36 13.36 13.74
C LEU A 414 -2.05 12.12 14.34
N THR A 415 -2.77 12.31 15.44
CA THR A 415 -3.51 11.23 16.09
C THR A 415 -4.97 11.20 15.65
N GLY A 416 -5.56 10.01 15.53
CA GLY A 416 -6.99 9.86 15.26
C GLY A 416 -7.39 9.77 13.79
N ALA A 417 -8.71 9.67 13.58
CA ALA A 417 -9.35 9.57 12.28
C ALA A 417 -9.06 10.81 11.39
N PRO A 418 -8.95 10.67 10.06
CA PRO A 418 -8.87 11.80 9.15
C PRO A 418 -10.12 12.67 9.21
N SER A 419 -9.94 13.97 8.96
CA SER A 419 -11.07 14.90 8.88
C SER A 419 -11.93 14.65 7.64
N LYS A 420 -13.14 15.25 7.65
CA LYS A 420 -14.08 15.17 6.53
C LYS A 420 -13.51 15.76 5.25
N ASN A 421 -12.64 16.78 5.35
CA ASN A 421 -12.06 17.50 4.21
C ASN A 421 -10.66 16.98 3.85
N SER A 422 -10.39 15.70 4.14
CA SER A 422 -9.12 15.07 3.82
C SER A 422 -9.02 14.72 2.34
N VAL A 423 -7.82 14.89 1.79
CA VAL A 423 -7.47 14.40 0.45
C VAL A 423 -6.93 12.98 0.59
N TRP A 424 -7.48 12.06 -0.19
CA TRP A 424 -7.06 10.65 -0.16
C TRP A 424 -6.36 10.28 -1.47
N ALA A 425 -5.31 9.47 -1.37
CA ALA A 425 -4.56 8.99 -2.52
C ALA A 425 -4.13 7.54 -2.31
N VAL A 426 -3.93 6.82 -3.41
CA VAL A 426 -3.42 5.45 -3.41
C VAL A 426 -2.24 5.30 -4.37
N THR A 427 -1.30 4.44 -3.99
CA THR A 427 -0.11 4.13 -4.79
C THR A 427 -0.41 3.02 -5.81
N ALA A 428 0.50 2.82 -6.76
CA ALA A 428 0.42 1.70 -7.70
C ALA A 428 0.59 0.33 -7.03
N LEU A 429 1.18 0.29 -5.82
CA LEU A 429 1.32 -0.91 -4.99
C LEU A 429 0.11 -1.13 -4.06
N GLY A 430 -0.88 -0.24 -4.08
CA GLY A 430 -2.11 -0.36 -3.29
C GLY A 430 -2.08 0.28 -1.91
N ASP A 431 -0.97 0.90 -1.51
CA ASP A 431 -0.89 1.65 -0.25
C ASP A 431 -1.81 2.86 -0.27
N ILE A 432 -2.47 3.12 0.86
CA ILE A 432 -3.42 4.22 1.00
C ILE A 432 -2.79 5.33 1.83
N PHE A 433 -2.88 6.56 1.36
CA PHE A 433 -2.42 7.75 2.05
C PHE A 433 -3.54 8.77 2.18
N VAL A 434 -3.47 9.55 3.24
CA VAL A 434 -4.38 10.66 3.49
C VAL A 434 -3.57 11.90 3.90
N TRP A 435 -3.99 13.05 3.37
CA TRP A 435 -3.57 14.36 3.82
C TRP A 435 -4.76 15.05 4.47
N ASP A 436 -4.55 15.70 5.61
CA ASP A 436 -5.60 16.41 6.36
C ASP A 436 -5.33 17.91 6.35
N SER A 437 -6.32 18.70 5.97
CA SER A 437 -6.23 20.17 5.98
C SER A 437 -5.99 20.76 7.37
N LYS A 438 -6.35 20.04 8.45
CA LYS A 438 -6.08 20.46 9.83
C LYS A 438 -4.59 20.58 10.16
N GLN A 439 -3.71 20.00 9.34
CA GLN A 439 -2.26 20.06 9.49
C GLN A 439 -1.67 21.41 9.08
N LEU A 440 -2.44 22.25 8.39
CA LEU A 440 -1.94 23.51 7.88
C LEU A 440 -1.61 24.45 9.04
N ILE A 441 -0.40 25.01 9.00
CA ILE A 441 0.14 25.96 10.00
C ILE A 441 -0.48 27.37 9.81
N ASN A 442 -1.42 27.53 8.88
CA ASN A 442 -2.01 28.83 8.54
C ASN A 442 -2.65 29.46 9.79
N ILE A 443 -2.18 30.66 10.15
CA ILE A 443 -2.76 31.45 11.23
C ILE A 443 -4.02 32.10 10.68
N LEU A 444 -5.14 31.89 11.37
CA LEU A 444 -6.42 32.50 11.02
C LEU A 444 -6.52 33.84 11.76
N GLU A 445 -6.07 34.93 11.13
CA GLU A 445 -6.16 36.29 11.67
C GLU A 445 -7.35 37.00 11.03
N ASN A 446 -8.31 37.47 11.83
CA ASN A 446 -9.48 38.22 11.34
C ASN A 446 -10.23 37.53 10.19
N GLN A 447 -10.40 36.21 10.25
CA GLN A 447 -11.02 35.38 9.20
C GLN A 447 -10.23 35.24 7.89
N LEU A 448 -8.97 35.67 7.84
CA LEU A 448 -8.07 35.45 6.71
C LEU A 448 -6.98 34.45 7.08
N TYR A 449 -6.60 33.64 6.09
CA TYR A 449 -5.41 32.78 6.20
C TYR A 449 -4.16 33.63 6.01
N VAL A 450 -3.22 33.49 6.94
CA VAL A 450 -1.99 34.27 6.96
C VAL A 450 -0.77 33.37 6.84
N GLN A 451 0.13 33.73 5.93
CA GLN A 451 1.48 33.18 5.84
C GLN A 451 2.50 34.32 5.92
N GLU A 452 3.47 34.19 6.81
CA GLU A 452 4.57 35.13 6.95
C GLU A 452 5.90 34.45 6.60
N LEU A 453 6.69 35.11 5.76
CA LEU A 453 7.99 34.65 5.31
C LEU A 453 9.06 35.64 5.78
N ASP A 454 10.04 35.15 6.56
CA ASP A 454 11.26 35.89 6.90
C ASP A 454 12.25 35.80 5.74
N LEU A 455 12.62 36.96 5.20
CA LEU A 455 13.45 37.10 4.00
C LEU A 455 14.77 37.82 4.29
N THR A 456 15.05 38.16 5.56
CA THR A 456 16.22 38.94 5.98
C THR A 456 17.57 38.41 5.51
N ARG A 457 17.69 37.11 5.22
CA ARG A 457 18.92 36.44 4.77
C ARG A 457 18.90 36.02 3.30
N LYS A 458 17.88 36.40 2.54
CA LYS A 458 17.76 36.04 1.12
C LYS A 458 18.34 37.15 0.26
N LEU A 459 19.15 36.77 -0.72
CA LEU A 459 19.73 37.68 -1.69
C LEU A 459 18.74 37.91 -2.85
N LEU A 460 18.75 39.12 -3.41
CA LEU A 460 18.01 39.44 -4.63
C LEU A 460 18.86 39.16 -5.89
N PRO A 461 18.24 38.80 -7.03
CA PRO A 461 16.79 38.65 -7.25
C PRO A 461 16.20 37.42 -6.54
N ILE A 462 14.98 37.56 -6.04
CA ILE A 462 14.27 36.46 -5.38
C ILE A 462 12.91 36.23 -6.04
N LYS A 463 12.59 34.95 -6.24
CA LYS A 463 11.29 34.49 -6.72
C LYS A 463 10.62 33.67 -5.63
N ILE A 464 9.43 34.10 -5.22
CA ILE A 464 8.66 33.49 -4.14
C ILE A 464 7.35 32.97 -4.72
N PRO A 465 7.12 31.65 -4.75
CA PRO A 465 5.86 31.10 -5.24
C PRO A 465 4.71 31.49 -4.30
N LEU A 466 3.58 31.87 -4.90
CA LEU A 466 2.32 32.10 -4.22
C LEU A 466 1.51 30.80 -4.31
N TYR A 467 1.42 30.07 -3.19
CA TYR A 467 0.62 28.85 -3.10
C TYR A 467 -0.84 29.13 -2.74
N THR A 468 -1.39 30.19 -3.33
CA THR A 468 -2.74 30.66 -3.08
C THR A 468 -3.30 31.29 -4.35
N ASN A 469 -4.61 31.22 -4.49
CA ASN A 469 -5.29 32.02 -5.49
C ASN A 469 -5.33 33.45 -4.98
N CYS A 470 -4.72 34.38 -5.71
CA CYS A 470 -4.85 35.82 -5.47
C CYS A 470 -6.26 36.30 -5.82
N ILE A 471 -7.21 36.04 -4.91
CA ILE A 471 -8.63 36.39 -5.04
C ILE A 471 -8.92 37.77 -4.43
N PRO A 472 -10.08 38.37 -4.71
CA PRO A 472 -10.48 39.61 -4.04
C PRO A 472 -10.44 39.47 -2.51
N GLY A 473 -9.82 40.43 -1.84
CA GLY A 473 -9.53 40.40 -0.40
C GLY A 473 -8.14 39.87 -0.03
N THR A 474 -7.35 39.36 -0.99
CA THR A 474 -5.94 39.02 -0.76
C THR A 474 -5.10 40.29 -0.58
N VAL A 475 -4.22 40.30 0.42
CA VAL A 475 -3.28 41.39 0.74
C VAL A 475 -1.86 40.85 0.79
N LEU A 476 -0.95 41.49 0.07
CA LEU A 476 0.49 41.23 0.10
C LEU A 476 1.20 42.41 0.76
N LEU A 477 1.92 42.16 1.84
CA LEU A 477 2.67 43.17 2.58
C LEU A 477 4.16 42.84 2.51
N LEU A 478 4.92 43.69 1.81
CA LEU A 478 6.36 43.59 1.67
C LEU A 478 7.02 44.69 2.49
N SER A 479 7.99 44.33 3.33
CA SER A 479 8.82 45.32 4.03
C SER A 479 10.29 45.04 3.82
N GLY A 480 11.10 46.10 3.88
CA GLY A 480 12.52 46.01 3.62
C GLY A 480 13.23 47.34 3.76
N TYR A 481 14.46 47.37 3.28
CA TYR A 481 15.37 48.51 3.31
C TYR A 481 15.90 48.83 1.91
N ILE A 482 15.97 50.12 1.57
CA ILE A 482 16.45 50.61 0.28
C ILE A 482 17.92 50.99 0.40
N HIS A 483 18.78 50.48 -0.49
CA HIS A 483 20.21 50.80 -0.46
C HIS A 483 20.46 52.26 -0.87
N ASP A 484 21.57 52.83 -0.41
CA ASP A 484 21.93 54.24 -0.69
C ASP A 484 22.24 54.48 -2.18
N ASP A 485 22.72 53.46 -2.89
CA ASP A 485 23.13 53.50 -4.29
C ASP A 485 22.06 52.98 -5.27
N ILE A 486 20.80 52.98 -4.84
CA ILE A 486 19.63 52.53 -5.60
C ILE A 486 19.44 53.35 -6.89
N ASP A 487 19.26 52.65 -8.01
CA ASP A 487 18.79 53.22 -9.27
C ASP A 487 17.30 52.93 -9.46
N ARG A 488 16.92 51.65 -9.33
CA ARG A 488 15.54 51.17 -9.42
C ARG A 488 15.39 49.82 -8.72
N PHE A 489 14.17 49.49 -8.36
CA PHE A 489 13.80 48.11 -7.98
C PHE A 489 12.44 47.77 -8.55
N ALA A 490 12.08 46.49 -8.56
CA ALA A 490 10.74 46.08 -8.95
C ALA A 490 10.17 45.01 -8.04
N ILE A 491 8.85 45.07 -7.87
CA ILE A 491 8.02 44.03 -7.27
C ILE A 491 7.07 43.57 -8.38
N ASN A 492 7.21 42.33 -8.81
CA ASN A 492 6.44 41.74 -9.90
C ASN A 492 5.49 40.68 -9.36
N LEU A 493 4.22 40.76 -9.73
CA LEU A 493 3.26 39.68 -9.58
C LEU A 493 3.20 38.91 -10.90
N ASN A 494 3.98 37.85 -10.98
CA ASN A 494 4.06 37.00 -12.15
C ASN A 494 2.89 35.98 -12.16
N VAL A 495 2.40 35.70 -13.35
CA VAL A 495 1.42 34.63 -13.60
C VAL A 495 2.09 33.51 -14.36
N TYR A 496 1.43 32.35 -14.44
CA TYR A 496 1.97 31.21 -15.18
C TYR A 496 2.31 31.57 -16.64
N PRO A 497 3.43 31.05 -17.17
CA PRO A 497 3.81 31.29 -18.54
C PRO A 497 2.77 30.70 -19.52
N THR A 498 2.59 31.36 -20.65
CA THR A 498 1.81 30.84 -21.77
C THR A 498 2.75 30.18 -22.77
N PHE A 499 2.33 29.06 -23.36
CA PHE A 499 3.16 28.32 -24.32
C PHE A 499 2.55 28.44 -25.71
N LYS A 500 3.33 28.97 -26.67
CA LYS A 500 2.96 28.90 -28.10
C LYS A 500 3.62 27.70 -28.75
N VAL A 501 2.77 26.76 -29.20
CA VAL A 501 3.20 25.57 -29.92
C VAL A 501 3.48 25.93 -31.37
N LYS A 502 4.74 25.85 -31.80
CA LYS A 502 5.11 25.80 -33.22
C LYS A 502 5.55 24.37 -33.57
N PRO A 503 5.40 23.91 -34.83
CA PRO A 503 5.59 22.50 -35.21
C PRO A 503 6.95 21.87 -34.88
N LYS A 504 7.95 22.65 -34.45
CA LYS A 504 9.30 22.19 -34.07
C LYS A 504 9.92 22.89 -32.85
N ASN A 505 9.32 23.96 -32.34
CA ASN A 505 9.83 24.74 -31.20
C ASN A 505 8.66 25.15 -30.29
N PHE A 506 8.84 25.04 -28.98
CA PHE A 506 7.97 25.67 -27.99
C PHE A 506 8.59 27.01 -27.59
N SER A 507 7.81 28.09 -27.62
CA SER A 507 8.21 29.35 -27.01
C SER A 507 7.39 29.56 -25.75
N GLU A 508 8.09 29.55 -24.61
CA GLU A 508 7.58 30.04 -23.34
C GLU A 508 7.45 31.56 -23.43
N LEU A 509 6.28 32.07 -23.07
CA LEU A 509 5.98 33.49 -23.04
C LEU A 509 5.72 33.90 -21.60
N GLU A 510 6.56 34.80 -21.12
CA GLU A 510 6.43 35.36 -19.79
C GLU A 510 5.19 36.25 -19.68
N ASN A 511 4.59 36.24 -18.50
CA ASN A 511 3.42 37.04 -18.19
C ASN A 511 3.57 37.63 -16.79
N CYS A 512 3.24 38.92 -16.65
CA CYS A 512 3.32 39.67 -15.41
C CYS A 512 2.02 40.45 -15.25
N ALA A 513 1.23 40.14 -14.24
CA ALA A 513 -0.04 40.81 -13.98
C ALA A 513 0.17 42.24 -13.47
N LEU A 514 1.15 42.43 -12.59
CA LEU A 514 1.55 43.73 -12.06
C LEU A 514 3.07 43.81 -11.97
N HIS A 515 3.65 44.72 -12.75
CA HIS A 515 5.04 45.17 -12.60
C HIS A 515 5.02 46.51 -11.88
N PHE A 516 5.48 46.54 -10.63
CA PHE A 516 5.60 47.77 -9.84
C PHE A 516 7.07 48.16 -9.75
N ASN A 517 7.48 49.23 -10.45
CA ASN A 517 8.88 49.59 -10.65
C ASN A 517 9.17 51.06 -10.29
N PRO A 518 9.54 51.34 -9.04
CA PRO A 518 10.10 52.63 -8.63
C PRO A 518 11.47 52.90 -9.29
N ARG A 519 11.61 54.09 -9.86
CA ARG A 519 12.82 54.58 -10.53
C ARG A 519 13.28 55.88 -9.86
N PHE A 520 14.49 55.88 -9.31
CA PHE A 520 15.05 57.02 -8.57
C PHE A 520 15.71 58.05 -9.49
N ASP A 521 16.21 57.62 -10.64
CA ASP A 521 16.77 58.46 -11.70
C ASP A 521 15.72 59.33 -12.40
N GLU A 522 14.54 58.76 -12.65
CA GLU A 522 13.40 59.44 -13.28
C GLU A 522 12.44 60.08 -12.24
N ASN A 523 12.61 59.78 -10.95
CA ASN A 523 11.71 60.17 -9.85
C ASN A 523 10.23 59.79 -10.06
N VAL A 524 9.98 58.61 -10.64
CA VAL A 524 8.63 58.09 -10.93
C VAL A 524 8.47 56.64 -10.47
N VAL A 525 7.22 56.20 -10.34
CA VAL A 525 6.88 54.78 -10.16
C VAL A 525 6.12 54.28 -11.37
N VAL A 526 6.76 53.42 -12.15
CA VAL A 526 6.14 52.80 -13.33
C VAL A 526 5.31 51.60 -12.90
N ARG A 527 4.06 51.52 -13.38
CA ARG A 527 3.28 50.28 -13.35
C ARG A 527 2.93 49.81 -14.75
N ASN A 528 3.03 48.51 -14.97
CA ASN A 528 2.65 47.90 -16.25
C ASN A 528 2.26 46.42 -16.07
N SER A 529 1.83 45.77 -17.14
CA SER A 529 1.61 44.33 -17.23
C SER A 529 2.31 43.78 -18.48
N MET A 530 2.81 42.56 -18.39
CA MET A 530 3.35 41.82 -19.53
C MET A 530 2.37 40.72 -19.92
N ILE A 531 1.96 40.68 -21.19
CA ILE A 531 1.05 39.67 -21.73
C ILE A 531 1.72 39.05 -22.96
N ASP A 532 1.86 37.72 -22.97
CA ASP A 532 2.48 36.95 -24.05
C ASP A 532 3.90 37.47 -24.40
N GLY A 533 4.69 37.79 -23.37
CA GLY A 533 6.06 38.30 -23.51
C GLY A 533 6.16 39.77 -23.97
N LYS A 534 5.06 40.53 -23.96
CA LYS A 534 5.03 41.94 -24.38
C LYS A 534 4.52 42.85 -23.28
N TRP A 535 5.26 43.91 -22.98
CA TRP A 535 4.82 44.99 -22.10
C TRP A 535 3.68 45.78 -22.74
N GLY A 536 2.67 46.12 -21.94
CA GLY A 536 1.57 47.01 -22.32
C GLY A 536 1.93 48.49 -22.19
N GLU A 537 0.90 49.34 -22.10
CA GLU A 537 1.07 50.78 -21.87
C GLU A 537 1.45 51.09 -20.42
N GLU A 538 2.53 51.84 -20.22
CA GLU A 538 3.01 52.20 -18.88
C GLU A 538 2.12 53.26 -18.22
N GLU A 539 1.85 53.08 -16.93
CA GLU A 539 1.25 54.11 -16.09
C GLU A 539 2.32 54.72 -15.18
N ARG A 540 2.52 56.04 -15.28
CA ARG A 540 3.63 56.76 -14.63
C ARG A 540 3.21 57.89 -13.69
N TYR A 541 1.91 58.07 -13.46
CA TYR A 541 1.41 59.15 -12.62
C TYR A 541 1.79 58.94 -11.14
N GLY A 542 2.10 60.04 -10.42
CA GLY A 542 2.57 60.02 -9.03
C GLY A 542 4.09 60.14 -8.92
N GLU A 543 4.56 60.98 -7.99
CA GLU A 543 5.99 61.11 -7.66
C GLU A 543 6.49 59.85 -6.96
N ASN A 544 7.80 59.58 -7.02
CA ASN A 544 8.41 58.47 -6.29
C ASN A 544 8.44 58.77 -4.77
N PRO A 545 7.68 58.02 -3.94
CA PRO A 545 7.59 58.28 -2.51
C PRO A 545 8.69 57.59 -1.68
N PHE A 546 9.58 56.85 -2.33
CA PHE A 546 10.65 56.12 -1.67
C PHE A 546 11.88 57.02 -1.46
N THR A 547 12.67 56.73 -0.42
CA THR A 547 13.93 57.44 -0.14
C THR A 547 15.06 56.43 0.00
N ALA A 548 16.19 56.68 -0.67
CA ALA A 548 17.39 55.86 -0.51
C ALA A 548 17.85 55.86 0.96
N GLY A 549 18.36 54.72 1.43
CA GLY A 549 18.83 54.55 2.81
C GLY A 549 17.72 54.45 3.86
N LYS A 550 16.46 54.27 3.47
CA LYS A 550 15.32 54.14 4.38
C LYS A 550 14.63 52.79 4.27
N GLU A 551 13.92 52.45 5.34
CA GLU A 551 12.97 51.35 5.34
C GLU A 551 11.71 51.72 4.55
N PHE A 552 11.06 50.69 4.00
CA PHE A 552 9.81 50.84 3.28
C PHE A 552 8.84 49.72 3.62
N VAL A 553 7.56 50.02 3.47
CA VAL A 553 6.47 49.05 3.48
C VAL A 553 5.62 49.27 2.24
N VAL A 554 5.43 48.23 1.44
CA VAL A 554 4.52 48.20 0.29
C VAL A 554 3.42 47.20 0.58
N GLN A 555 2.17 47.67 0.57
CA GLN A 555 0.98 46.82 0.68
C GLN A 555 0.25 46.82 -0.66
N ILE A 556 -0.05 45.64 -1.19
CA ILE A 556 -0.83 45.43 -2.40
C ILE A 556 -2.10 44.69 -2.00
N GLU A 557 -3.24 45.38 -2.07
CA GLU A 557 -4.57 44.82 -1.82
C GLU A 557 -5.24 44.49 -3.15
N ILE A 558 -5.75 43.27 -3.28
CA ILE A 558 -6.39 42.77 -4.49
C ILE A 558 -7.90 42.92 -4.34
N THR A 559 -8.51 43.73 -5.20
CA THR A 559 -9.98 43.85 -5.28
C THR A 559 -10.51 43.09 -6.50
N ILE A 560 -11.82 43.21 -6.74
CA ILE A 560 -12.48 42.66 -7.93
C ILE A 560 -11.94 43.30 -9.22
N ASP A 561 -11.61 44.59 -9.21
CA ASP A 561 -11.31 45.38 -10.41
C ASP A 561 -9.87 45.88 -10.49
N ASP A 562 -9.18 46.04 -9.36
CA ASP A 562 -7.87 46.67 -9.28
C ASP A 562 -6.96 46.12 -8.17
N TYR A 563 -5.67 46.44 -8.30
CA TYR A 563 -4.68 46.39 -7.23
C TYR A 563 -4.61 47.76 -6.56
N ILE A 564 -4.94 47.84 -5.28
CA ILE A 564 -4.76 49.05 -4.48
C ILE A 564 -3.39 48.98 -3.81
N ILE A 565 -2.54 49.97 -4.08
CA ILE A 565 -1.16 50.00 -3.59
C ILE A 565 -1.02 51.08 -2.53
N TYR A 566 -0.53 50.70 -1.35
CA TYR A 566 -0.14 51.60 -0.27
C TYR A 566 1.37 51.55 -0.06
N ILE A 567 1.96 52.70 0.26
CA ILE A 567 3.39 52.84 0.57
C ILE A 567 3.49 53.56 1.91
N ASN A 568 4.11 52.91 2.90
CA ASN A 568 4.21 53.40 4.27
C ASN A 568 2.84 53.89 4.80
N ASP A 569 1.83 53.00 4.73
CA ASP A 569 0.43 53.21 5.14
C ASP A 569 -0.36 54.28 4.36
N ASN A 570 0.26 54.96 3.40
CA ASN A 570 -0.41 55.96 2.56
C ASN A 570 -0.84 55.34 1.24
N LYS A 571 -2.12 55.55 0.86
CA LYS A 571 -2.63 55.09 -0.44
C LYS A 571 -1.89 55.81 -1.57
N PHE A 572 -1.20 55.04 -2.41
CA PHE A 572 -0.41 55.57 -3.52
C PHE A 572 -1.22 55.59 -4.83
N CYS A 573 -1.73 54.44 -5.28
CA CYS A 573 -2.48 54.35 -6.53
C CYS A 573 -3.41 53.12 -6.58
N ASN A 574 -4.29 53.11 -7.58
CA ASN A 574 -5.05 51.95 -8.01
C ASN A 574 -4.59 51.54 -9.42
N TYR A 575 -4.22 50.28 -9.62
CA TYR A 575 -3.84 49.74 -10.92
C TYR A 575 -4.88 48.71 -11.38
N ARG A 576 -5.60 48.99 -12.46
CA ARG A 576 -6.70 48.13 -12.94
C ARG A 576 -6.16 46.80 -13.46
N HIS A 577 -6.85 45.70 -13.16
CA HIS A 577 -6.48 44.37 -13.62
C HIS A 577 -6.44 44.31 -15.15
N ARG A 578 -5.28 44.00 -15.73
CA ARG A 578 -5.11 43.70 -17.17
C ARG A 578 -4.99 42.20 -17.46
N LEU A 579 -4.61 41.43 -16.44
CA LEU A 579 -4.67 39.97 -16.39
C LEU A 579 -5.47 39.57 -15.15
N PRO A 580 -6.11 38.38 -15.13
CA PRO A 580 -6.84 37.92 -13.95
C PRO A 580 -5.91 37.83 -12.73
N ALA A 581 -6.24 38.53 -11.65
CA ALA A 581 -5.44 38.50 -10.43
C ALA A 581 -5.34 37.08 -9.84
N SER A 582 -6.38 36.25 -10.00
CA SER A 582 -6.40 34.84 -9.58
C SER A 582 -5.39 33.95 -10.30
N SER A 583 -4.70 34.44 -11.35
CA SER A 583 -3.63 33.74 -12.04
C SER A 583 -2.24 34.05 -11.47
N CYS A 584 -2.11 35.00 -10.54
CA CYS A 584 -0.83 35.32 -9.89
C CYS A 584 -0.32 34.11 -9.11
N CYS A 585 0.89 33.68 -9.43
CA CYS A 585 1.49 32.48 -8.86
C CYS A 585 2.88 32.72 -8.27
N MET A 586 3.44 33.93 -8.41
CA MET A 586 4.79 34.24 -7.96
C MET A 586 5.00 35.73 -7.72
N VAL A 587 5.66 36.04 -6.61
CA VAL A 587 6.23 37.36 -6.34
C VAL A 587 7.71 37.34 -6.74
N ASP A 588 8.11 38.20 -7.65
CA ASP A 588 9.49 38.31 -8.13
C ASP A 588 10.02 39.70 -7.82
N VAL A 589 11.08 39.78 -7.02
CA VAL A 589 11.64 41.03 -6.52
C VAL A 589 13.11 41.12 -6.90
N TRP A 590 13.49 42.26 -7.47
CA TRP A 590 14.88 42.54 -7.85
C TRP A 590 15.20 44.04 -7.73
N GLY A 591 16.49 44.36 -7.73
CA GLY A 591 17.01 45.71 -7.52
C GLY A 591 17.83 45.82 -6.24
N LYS A 592 18.35 47.01 -5.94
CA LYS A 592 19.24 47.24 -4.79
C LYS A 592 18.45 47.53 -3.51
N ILE A 593 17.69 46.54 -3.06
CA ILE A 593 16.95 46.57 -1.80
C ILE A 593 17.24 45.30 -1.01
N THR A 594 17.05 45.36 0.31
CA THR A 594 17.04 44.17 1.18
C THR A 594 15.61 43.94 1.63
N LEU A 595 15.04 42.79 1.28
CA LEU A 595 13.68 42.42 1.70
C LEU A 595 13.75 41.77 3.08
N SER A 596 12.97 42.26 4.04
CA SER A 596 12.95 41.71 5.41
C SER A 596 11.81 40.72 5.60
N LYS A 597 10.61 41.06 5.12
CA LYS A 597 9.40 40.24 5.33
C LYS A 597 8.46 40.29 4.13
N LEU A 598 7.81 39.16 3.85
CA LEU A 598 6.59 39.08 3.04
C LEU A 598 5.48 38.47 3.89
N LYS A 599 4.38 39.19 4.06
CA LYS A 599 3.15 38.68 4.69
C LYS A 599 2.06 38.57 3.63
N ILE A 600 1.46 37.39 3.53
CA ILE A 600 0.35 37.07 2.65
C ILE A 600 -0.88 36.88 3.53
N GLN A 601 -1.95 37.63 3.26
CA GLN A 601 -3.26 37.45 3.91
C GLN A 601 -4.29 37.19 2.81
N THR A 602 -5.11 36.16 2.94
CA THR A 602 -6.04 35.79 1.88
C THR A 602 -7.29 35.09 2.42
N PRO A 603 -8.46 35.25 1.78
CA PRO A 603 -9.67 34.51 2.15
C PRO A 603 -9.61 33.02 1.80
N SER A 604 -8.69 32.60 0.93
CA SER A 604 -8.51 31.20 0.55
C SER A 604 -7.34 30.56 1.27
N ILE A 605 -7.47 29.27 1.56
CA ILE A 605 -6.41 28.50 2.20
C ILE A 605 -5.09 28.59 1.41
N ILE A 606 -3.98 28.84 2.10
CA ILE A 606 -2.64 28.82 1.51
C ILE A 606 -2.13 27.39 1.67
N LEU A 607 -1.84 26.72 0.56
CA LEU A 607 -1.48 25.30 0.58
C LEU A 607 -0.17 25.13 -0.17
N ASN A 608 0.93 25.29 0.57
CA ASN A 608 2.26 24.96 0.07
C ASN A 608 2.35 23.44 -0.06
N PRO A 609 2.43 22.89 -1.28
CA PRO A 609 2.41 21.45 -1.42
C PRO A 609 3.66 20.76 -0.84
N LYS A 610 4.76 21.50 -0.65
CA LYS A 610 5.96 21.01 0.03
C LYS A 610 5.80 20.86 1.54
N GLU A 611 4.71 21.37 2.11
CA GLU A 611 4.37 21.26 3.53
C GLU A 611 3.24 20.25 3.77
N MET A 612 2.77 19.56 2.73
CA MET A 612 1.72 18.56 2.84
C MET A 612 2.26 17.24 3.38
N LEU A 613 1.85 16.88 4.60
CA LEU A 613 2.24 15.63 5.23
C LEU A 613 1.24 14.50 4.94
N TRP A 614 1.67 13.55 4.12
CA TRP A 614 0.90 12.39 3.73
C TRP A 614 1.13 11.25 4.71
N ARG A 615 0.09 10.88 5.46
CA ARG A 615 0.13 9.75 6.39
C ARG A 615 -0.49 8.51 5.77
N GLN A 616 0.10 7.35 6.06
CA GLN A 616 -0.41 6.06 5.58
C GLN A 616 -1.64 5.63 6.40
N ILE A 617 -2.61 5.01 5.73
CA ILE A 617 -3.78 4.34 6.32
C ILE A 617 -3.76 2.88 5.86
N GLY A 618 -4.11 1.97 6.76
CA GLY A 618 -4.09 0.54 6.47
C GLY A 618 -5.09 0.10 5.41
N GLY A 619 -4.83 -1.05 4.81
CA GLY A 619 -5.60 -1.63 3.72
C GLY A 619 -4.85 -1.60 2.39
N HIS A 620 -5.48 -2.14 1.35
CA HIS A 620 -4.91 -2.27 0.01
C HIS A 620 -5.92 -1.94 -1.08
N LEU A 621 -5.85 -0.72 -1.64
CA LEU A 621 -6.88 -0.22 -2.57
C LEU A 621 -6.28 0.22 -3.91
N ARG A 622 -7.04 -0.03 -4.99
CA ARG A 622 -6.73 0.44 -6.35
C ARG A 622 -7.29 1.83 -6.63
N ARG A 623 -8.44 2.16 -6.03
CA ARG A 623 -9.15 3.43 -6.16
C ARG A 623 -9.79 3.82 -4.83
N ILE A 624 -9.95 5.13 -4.63
CA ILE A 624 -10.57 5.70 -3.44
C ILE A 624 -11.34 6.95 -3.84
N GLU A 625 -12.54 7.13 -3.32
CA GLU A 625 -13.38 8.29 -3.58
C GLU A 625 -14.01 8.78 -2.28
N SER A 626 -14.03 10.09 -2.08
CA SER A 626 -14.57 10.74 -0.89
C SER A 626 -15.50 11.89 -1.27
N CYS A 627 -16.21 12.46 -0.30
CA CYS A 627 -17.11 13.58 -0.51
C CYS A 627 -17.09 14.54 0.68
N ALA A 628 -17.60 15.76 0.50
CA ALA A 628 -17.51 16.84 1.49
C ALA A 628 -18.15 16.52 2.86
N VAL A 629 -19.06 15.54 2.92
CA VAL A 629 -19.70 15.10 4.17
C VAL A 629 -18.82 14.10 4.97
N GLY A 630 -17.71 13.63 4.38
CA GLY A 630 -16.72 12.77 5.03
C GLY A 630 -16.91 11.26 4.79
N VAL A 631 -17.89 10.86 3.98
CA VAL A 631 -18.05 9.46 3.55
C VAL A 631 -17.02 9.13 2.48
N THR A 632 -16.28 8.03 2.68
CA THR A 632 -15.19 7.60 1.81
C THR A 632 -15.33 6.12 1.46
N TRP A 633 -15.25 5.81 0.18
CA TRP A 633 -15.35 4.45 -0.37
C TRP A 633 -14.08 4.10 -1.15
N GLY A 634 -13.74 2.82 -1.18
CA GLY A 634 -12.57 2.28 -1.85
C GLY A 634 -12.93 1.09 -2.74
N ILE A 635 -12.09 0.82 -3.75
CA ILE A 635 -12.16 -0.38 -4.56
C ILE A 635 -10.79 -1.09 -4.53
N GLY A 636 -10.77 -2.38 -4.18
CA GLY A 636 -9.59 -3.25 -4.27
C GLY A 636 -9.15 -3.54 -5.72
N PHE A 637 -8.03 -4.24 -5.88
CA PHE A 637 -7.58 -4.73 -7.19
C PHE A 637 -8.46 -5.86 -7.73
N ASP A 638 -9.05 -6.65 -6.84
CA ASP A 638 -10.03 -7.70 -7.15
C ASP A 638 -11.45 -7.18 -7.39
N HIS A 639 -11.62 -5.84 -7.45
CA HIS A 639 -12.89 -5.14 -7.61
C HIS A 639 -13.84 -5.17 -6.41
N THR A 640 -13.41 -5.63 -5.22
CA THR A 640 -14.21 -5.54 -4.00
C THR A 640 -14.40 -4.09 -3.59
N CYS A 641 -15.63 -3.75 -3.19
CA CYS A 641 -15.96 -2.44 -2.67
C CYS A 641 -15.77 -2.40 -1.14
N TRP A 642 -15.17 -1.32 -0.64
CA TRP A 642 -14.86 -1.10 0.76
C TRP A 642 -15.38 0.26 1.22
N VAL A 643 -15.87 0.34 2.45
CA VAL A 643 -16.37 1.58 3.06
C VAL A 643 -15.53 1.92 4.27
N TYR A 644 -15.07 3.17 4.33
CA TYR A 644 -14.31 3.68 5.47
C TYR A 644 -15.20 3.79 6.71
N ASN A 645 -14.75 3.26 7.85
CA ASN A 645 -15.55 3.15 9.07
C ASN A 645 -15.18 4.16 10.17
N GLY A 646 -14.38 5.19 9.85
CA GLY A 646 -13.91 6.18 10.82
C GLY A 646 -12.71 5.73 11.67
N GLY A 647 -12.16 4.54 11.42
CA GLY A 647 -10.95 4.04 12.08
C GLY A 647 -9.66 4.61 11.53
N TRP A 648 -8.53 4.30 12.14
CA TRP A 648 -7.24 4.80 11.67
C TRP A 648 -6.09 3.91 12.13
N GLY A 649 -4.98 3.98 11.40
CA GLY A 649 -3.85 3.06 11.55
C GLY A 649 -4.11 1.75 10.80
N GLY A 650 -3.43 0.69 11.27
CA GLY A 650 -3.37 -0.59 10.57
C GLY A 650 -2.48 -0.48 9.32
N THR A 651 -1.75 -1.56 9.02
CA THR A 651 -1.21 -1.88 7.70
C THR A 651 -1.05 -3.39 7.66
N TYR A 652 -0.34 -3.91 8.66
CA TYR A 652 -0.14 -5.33 8.96
C TYR A 652 -0.37 -5.56 10.47
N ALA A 653 -0.46 -6.81 10.92
CA ALA A 653 -0.76 -7.13 12.32
C ALA A 653 0.30 -6.54 13.27
N GLY A 654 -0.11 -5.83 14.33
CA GLY A 654 0.79 -5.39 15.42
C GLY A 654 1.00 -3.89 15.62
N THR A 655 0.28 -3.00 14.92
CA THR A 655 0.45 -1.55 15.13
C THR A 655 -0.16 -1.10 16.47
N LEU A 656 0.71 -0.79 17.45
CA LEU A 656 0.35 -0.15 18.72
C LEU A 656 -0.30 1.21 18.40
N ASN A 657 -1.50 1.46 18.91
CA ASN A 657 -2.34 2.63 18.60
C ASN A 657 -2.98 2.61 17.20
N SER A 658 -3.97 1.73 17.01
CA SER A 658 -4.90 1.76 15.88
C SER A 658 -6.34 1.64 16.40
N SER A 659 -7.33 2.05 15.61
CA SER A 659 -8.75 2.04 16.01
C SER A 659 -9.65 1.60 14.85
N ASN A 660 -10.68 0.80 15.15
CA ASN A 660 -11.66 0.26 14.20
C ASN A 660 -11.03 -0.40 12.96
N ILE A 661 -9.99 -1.21 13.17
CA ILE A 661 -9.28 -1.92 12.11
C ILE A 661 -9.91 -3.29 11.86
N ASN A 662 -10.09 -3.64 10.59
CA ASN A 662 -10.65 -4.91 10.12
C ASN A 662 -9.66 -5.63 9.18
N PRO A 663 -9.79 -6.97 9.06
CA PRO A 663 -9.11 -7.72 8.02
C PRO A 663 -9.59 -7.35 6.63
N MET A 664 -8.62 -7.24 5.73
CA MET A 664 -8.83 -6.94 4.33
C MET A 664 -7.96 -7.86 3.49
N ALA A 665 -8.59 -8.63 2.61
CA ALA A 665 -7.90 -9.45 1.63
C ALA A 665 -8.14 -8.87 0.23
N ASP A 666 -7.10 -8.86 -0.59
CA ASP A 666 -7.19 -8.46 -1.99
C ASP A 666 -6.42 -9.46 -2.87
N THR A 667 -6.80 -9.57 -4.13
CA THR A 667 -6.18 -10.51 -5.08
C THR A 667 -5.75 -9.80 -6.35
N GLN A 668 -4.63 -10.27 -6.91
CA GLN A 668 -4.08 -9.73 -8.14
C GLN A 668 -3.57 -10.86 -9.05
N ASP A 669 -3.71 -10.65 -10.36
CA ASP A 669 -3.15 -11.56 -11.36
C ASP A 669 -1.76 -11.05 -11.78
N TYR A 670 -0.74 -11.85 -11.53
CA TYR A 670 0.60 -11.65 -12.07
C TYR A 670 0.69 -12.28 -13.47
N ARG A 671 1.17 -11.53 -14.46
CA ARG A 671 1.15 -11.95 -15.87
C ARG A 671 2.55 -12.01 -16.49
N VAL A 672 2.82 -13.07 -17.23
CA VAL A 672 4.05 -13.29 -17.99
C VAL A 672 3.70 -13.70 -19.42
N TYR A 673 4.50 -13.26 -20.38
CA TYR A 673 4.28 -13.51 -21.81
C TYR A 673 5.35 -14.45 -22.34
N GLU A 674 4.90 -15.56 -22.92
CA GLU A 674 5.73 -16.47 -23.71
C GLU A 674 5.68 -16.02 -25.16
N ASN A 675 6.84 -15.82 -25.78
CA ASN A 675 7.01 -15.32 -27.14
C ASN A 675 7.78 -16.36 -27.96
N GLN A 676 7.37 -16.56 -29.22
CA GLN A 676 8.03 -17.47 -30.15
C GLN A 676 8.09 -16.88 -31.55
N ARG A 677 9.15 -17.20 -32.30
CA ARG A 677 9.35 -16.78 -33.69
C ARG A 677 9.27 -17.98 -34.63
N TRP A 678 8.65 -17.78 -35.78
CA TRP A 678 8.54 -18.79 -36.83
C TRP A 678 9.84 -18.91 -37.62
N ASN A 679 10.28 -20.15 -37.82
CA ASN A 679 11.40 -20.55 -38.66
C ASN A 679 10.91 -21.53 -39.75
N PRO A 680 11.36 -21.38 -41.01
CA PRO A 680 11.04 -22.32 -42.10
C PRO A 680 11.31 -23.81 -41.82
N VAL A 681 12.26 -24.13 -40.93
CA VAL A 681 12.70 -25.52 -40.66
C VAL A 681 11.93 -26.15 -39.50
N THR A 682 11.72 -25.40 -38.41
CA THR A 682 11.20 -25.94 -37.14
C THR A 682 9.82 -25.41 -36.75
N GLY A 683 9.24 -24.51 -37.54
CA GLY A 683 8.00 -23.82 -37.19
C GLY A 683 8.23 -22.76 -36.11
N TYR A 684 7.25 -22.54 -35.24
CA TYR A 684 7.42 -21.60 -34.13
C TYR A 684 8.37 -22.17 -33.07
N THR A 685 9.45 -21.45 -32.79
CA THR A 685 10.50 -21.87 -31.86
C THR A 685 10.80 -20.77 -30.83
N SER A 686 11.39 -21.19 -29.70
CA SER A 686 11.98 -20.34 -28.67
C SER A 686 13.37 -19.80 -29.03
N ALA A 687 13.94 -20.18 -30.19
CA ALA A 687 15.15 -19.56 -30.70
C ALA A 687 14.83 -18.24 -31.42
N GLY A 688 15.16 -17.12 -30.78
CA GLY A 688 14.98 -15.77 -31.34
C GLY A 688 16.24 -15.24 -32.04
N LEU A 689 16.06 -14.18 -32.84
CA LEU A 689 17.15 -13.35 -33.36
C LEU A 689 17.66 -12.39 -32.27
N PRO A 690 18.91 -11.90 -32.33
CA PRO A 690 19.45 -10.97 -31.33
C PRO A 690 18.64 -9.68 -31.13
N THR A 691 17.86 -9.26 -32.14
CA THR A 691 16.99 -8.08 -32.10
C THR A 691 15.58 -8.38 -31.61
N ASP A 692 15.26 -9.63 -31.31
CA ASP A 692 13.93 -10.03 -30.87
C ASP A 692 13.64 -9.69 -29.42
N ARG A 693 12.35 -9.65 -29.08
CA ARG A 693 11.90 -9.63 -27.69
C ARG A 693 12.38 -10.88 -26.96
N TYR A 694 12.50 -10.78 -25.65
CA TYR A 694 12.75 -11.95 -24.83
C TYR A 694 11.64 -12.99 -25.01
N MET A 695 12.03 -14.26 -25.16
CA MET A 695 11.08 -15.39 -25.31
C MET A 695 10.14 -15.54 -24.11
N TRP A 696 10.57 -15.03 -22.96
CA TRP A 696 9.77 -14.90 -21.76
C TRP A 696 9.90 -13.46 -21.30
N SER A 697 8.80 -12.71 -21.31
CA SER A 697 8.83 -11.27 -21.10
C SER A 697 7.67 -10.74 -20.27
N ASP A 698 7.82 -9.49 -19.87
CA ASP A 698 6.71 -8.65 -19.44
C ASP A 698 5.78 -8.30 -20.62
N VAL A 699 4.70 -7.54 -20.34
CA VAL A 699 3.74 -7.10 -21.37
C VAL A 699 4.39 -6.25 -22.48
N THR A 700 5.45 -5.51 -22.15
CA THR A 700 6.13 -4.66 -23.14
C THR A 700 7.03 -5.46 -24.08
N GLY A 701 7.48 -6.65 -23.66
CA GLY A 701 8.45 -7.44 -24.41
C GLY A 701 9.89 -7.01 -24.22
N LYS A 702 10.14 -5.95 -23.45
CA LYS A 702 11.45 -5.33 -23.28
C LYS A 702 12.20 -5.84 -22.06
N GLN A 703 11.50 -6.43 -21.08
CA GLN A 703 12.13 -7.02 -19.91
C GLN A 703 11.96 -8.53 -19.92
N LYS A 704 13.04 -9.26 -19.69
CA LYS A 704 13.00 -10.72 -19.50
C LYS A 704 12.25 -11.03 -18.20
N ARG A 705 11.22 -11.89 -18.28
CA ARG A 705 10.43 -12.37 -17.13
C ARG A 705 10.02 -13.81 -17.38
N THR A 706 10.54 -14.75 -16.60
CA THR A 706 10.15 -16.17 -16.67
C THR A 706 9.15 -16.51 -15.56
N LYS A 707 8.50 -17.67 -15.68
CA LYS A 707 7.60 -18.20 -14.64
C LYS A 707 8.35 -18.46 -13.32
N ASP A 708 9.58 -18.96 -13.39
CA ASP A 708 10.38 -19.36 -12.22
C ASP A 708 11.01 -18.16 -11.49
N GLN A 709 11.21 -17.06 -12.22
CA GLN A 709 11.76 -15.81 -11.65
C GLN A 709 10.67 -14.91 -11.07
N ALA A 710 9.40 -15.30 -11.14
CA ALA A 710 8.29 -14.54 -10.59
C ALA A 710 8.35 -14.54 -9.05
N LYS A 711 8.77 -13.40 -8.49
CA LYS A 711 8.78 -13.14 -7.06
C LYS A 711 7.59 -12.29 -6.67
N LEU A 712 7.12 -12.46 -5.44
CA LEU A 712 6.11 -11.61 -4.83
C LEU A 712 6.73 -10.30 -4.34
N LEU A 713 5.88 -9.30 -4.11
CA LEU A 713 6.31 -7.95 -3.74
C LEU A 713 6.80 -7.86 -2.29
N SER A 714 6.16 -8.62 -1.39
CA SER A 714 6.50 -8.69 0.03
C SER A 714 6.07 -10.04 0.61
N VAL A 715 6.40 -10.26 1.88
CA VAL A 715 6.02 -11.46 2.66
C VAL A 715 4.51 -11.61 2.89
N HIS A 716 3.75 -10.53 2.76
CA HIS A 716 2.29 -10.52 2.97
C HIS A 716 1.51 -11.03 1.76
N TRP A 717 2.19 -11.23 0.63
CA TRP A 717 1.62 -11.82 -0.57
C TRP A 717 1.82 -13.33 -0.57
N GLN A 718 0.83 -14.05 -1.07
CA GLN A 718 0.87 -15.50 -1.26
C GLN A 718 0.31 -15.89 -2.62
N TRP A 719 0.92 -16.88 -3.28
CA TRP A 719 0.35 -17.47 -4.49
C TRP A 719 -0.84 -18.34 -4.12
N ILE A 720 -1.99 -18.11 -4.76
CA ILE A 720 -3.24 -18.86 -4.51
C ILE A 720 -3.70 -19.66 -5.74
N SER A 721 -2.94 -19.60 -6.84
CA SER A 721 -3.15 -20.45 -8.01
C SER A 721 -1.81 -20.89 -8.59
N ASP A 722 -1.88 -21.90 -9.46
CA ASP A 722 -0.79 -22.22 -10.37
C ASP A 722 -0.80 -21.31 -11.59
N TRP A 723 0.24 -21.44 -12.42
CA TRP A 723 0.32 -20.75 -13.70
C TRP A 723 -0.72 -21.30 -14.67
N LEU A 724 -1.63 -20.43 -15.09
CA LEU A 724 -2.70 -20.74 -16.02
C LEU A 724 -2.50 -19.97 -17.33
N VAL A 725 -2.93 -20.56 -18.43
CA VAL A 725 -3.00 -19.87 -19.72
C VAL A 725 -4.23 -18.95 -19.69
N ASP A 726 -4.04 -17.70 -20.09
CA ASP A 726 -5.12 -16.72 -20.19
C ASP A 726 -5.82 -16.85 -21.55
N PHE A 727 -7.05 -17.37 -21.55
CA PHE A 727 -7.86 -17.47 -22.76
C PHE A 727 -8.72 -16.23 -23.06
N HIS A 728 -8.74 -15.25 -22.16
CA HIS A 728 -9.59 -14.05 -22.25
C HIS A 728 -8.78 -12.81 -22.66
N VAL A 729 -7.74 -12.99 -23.49
CA VAL A 729 -6.91 -11.90 -23.98
C VAL A 729 -7.69 -11.04 -24.98
N PRO A 730 -7.64 -9.70 -24.90
CA PRO A 730 -8.17 -8.83 -25.94
C PRO A 730 -7.57 -9.16 -27.31
N GLY A 731 -8.41 -9.27 -28.34
CA GLY A 731 -8.04 -9.77 -29.67
C GLY A 731 -8.22 -11.29 -29.83
N GLY A 732 -8.60 -11.98 -28.76
CA GLY A 732 -8.80 -13.43 -28.73
C GLY A 732 -7.47 -14.20 -28.74
N VAL A 733 -7.60 -15.51 -28.60
CA VAL A 733 -6.51 -16.49 -28.70
C VAL A 733 -7.03 -17.71 -29.48
N ASP A 734 -6.11 -18.54 -29.95
CA ASP A 734 -6.47 -19.87 -30.45
C ASP A 734 -6.85 -20.83 -29.30
N LYS A 735 -7.07 -22.12 -29.63
CA LYS A 735 -7.42 -23.16 -28.66
C LYS A 735 -6.31 -23.48 -27.65
N GLU A 736 -5.08 -23.08 -27.93
CA GLU A 736 -3.89 -23.32 -27.11
C GLU A 736 -3.44 -22.05 -26.35
N GLY A 737 -4.13 -20.93 -26.52
CA GLY A 737 -3.85 -19.64 -25.88
C GLY A 737 -2.87 -18.75 -26.63
N TRP A 738 -2.53 -19.05 -27.89
CA TRP A 738 -1.65 -18.25 -28.72
C TRP A 738 -2.37 -17.10 -29.40
N GLN A 739 -1.67 -15.97 -29.50
CA GLN A 739 -1.97 -14.87 -30.40
C GLN A 739 -0.87 -14.75 -31.45
N TYR A 740 -1.22 -14.40 -32.67
CA TYR A 740 -0.33 -14.33 -33.83
C TYR A 740 -0.16 -12.90 -34.31
N ALA A 741 1.00 -12.58 -34.87
CA ALA A 741 1.26 -11.31 -35.53
C ALA A 741 2.34 -11.45 -36.60
N VAL A 742 2.38 -10.48 -37.53
CA VAL A 742 3.40 -10.42 -38.59
C VAL A 742 4.80 -10.21 -38.01
N ASP A 743 4.92 -9.40 -36.95
CA ASP A 743 6.16 -9.21 -36.19
C ASP A 743 5.83 -8.73 -34.77
N PHE A 744 6.80 -8.74 -33.86
CA PHE A 744 6.62 -8.37 -32.45
C PHE A 744 5.99 -6.99 -32.19
N PRO A 745 6.27 -5.94 -32.99
CA PRO A 745 5.64 -4.63 -32.82
C PRO A 745 4.21 -4.55 -33.37
N ALA A 746 3.75 -5.54 -34.15
CA ALA A 746 2.45 -5.52 -34.80
C ALA A 746 1.29 -5.86 -33.84
N SER A 747 0.07 -5.65 -34.33
CA SER A 747 -1.15 -6.02 -33.58
C SER A 747 -1.35 -7.53 -33.62
N TYR A 748 -1.64 -8.10 -32.45
CA TYR A 748 -1.88 -9.53 -32.28
C TYR A 748 -3.35 -9.88 -32.50
N HIS A 749 -3.60 -11.07 -33.06
CA HIS A 749 -4.94 -11.60 -33.33
C HIS A 749 -4.99 -13.11 -33.07
N ALA A 750 -6.19 -13.69 -33.03
CA ALA A 750 -6.40 -15.08 -32.61
C ALA A 750 -6.10 -16.15 -33.68
N ASN A 751 -6.17 -15.80 -34.97
CA ASN A 751 -6.20 -16.79 -36.05
C ASN A 751 -4.88 -16.81 -36.82
N LYS A 752 -4.16 -17.93 -36.82
CA LYS A 752 -2.89 -18.08 -37.55
C LYS A 752 -3.06 -17.80 -39.06
N HIS A 753 -2.32 -16.83 -39.57
CA HIS A 753 -2.16 -16.54 -41.00
C HIS A 753 -0.74 -16.87 -41.48
N PHE A 754 -0.59 -17.07 -42.80
CA PHE A 754 0.71 -17.38 -43.39
C PHE A 754 1.75 -16.25 -43.23
N THR A 755 1.30 -15.01 -43.05
CA THR A 755 2.15 -13.83 -42.83
C THR A 755 2.59 -13.64 -41.38
N ASP A 756 2.13 -14.48 -40.45
CA ASP A 756 2.43 -14.31 -39.02
C ASP A 756 3.73 -14.99 -38.62
N TYR A 757 4.81 -14.23 -38.54
CA TYR A 757 6.12 -14.75 -38.17
C TYR A 757 6.37 -14.80 -36.67
N VAL A 758 5.46 -14.27 -35.84
CA VAL A 758 5.58 -14.35 -34.38
C VAL A 758 4.27 -14.79 -33.75
N ARG A 759 4.39 -15.47 -32.60
CA ARG A 759 3.26 -15.74 -31.72
C ARG A 759 3.60 -15.44 -30.27
N ARG A 760 2.58 -15.14 -29.46
CA ARG A 760 2.72 -14.98 -28.02
C ARG A 760 1.58 -15.65 -27.26
N ARG A 761 1.87 -16.14 -26.05
CA ARG A 761 0.89 -16.73 -25.14
C ARG A 761 1.00 -16.04 -23.78
N ARG A 762 -0.14 -15.62 -23.23
CA ARG A 762 -0.20 -14.95 -21.94
C ARG A 762 -0.46 -15.97 -20.84
N TRP A 763 0.46 -16.04 -19.89
CA TRP A 763 0.32 -16.82 -18.67
C TRP A 763 -0.03 -15.88 -17.52
N PHE A 764 -0.88 -16.33 -16.61
CA PHE A 764 -1.17 -15.61 -15.38
C PHE A 764 -1.15 -16.55 -14.18
N ARG A 765 -0.79 -16.00 -13.03
CA ARG A 765 -0.83 -16.67 -11.73
C ARG A 765 -1.44 -15.70 -10.73
N ARG A 766 -2.36 -16.16 -9.89
CA ARG A 766 -3.05 -15.31 -8.94
C ARG A 766 -2.34 -15.32 -7.60
N CYS A 767 -2.14 -14.13 -7.04
CA CYS A 767 -1.69 -13.93 -5.67
C CYS A 767 -2.74 -13.19 -4.85
N ALA A 768 -2.70 -13.41 -3.54
CA ALA A 768 -3.52 -12.71 -2.56
C ALA A 768 -2.63 -11.99 -1.56
N VAL A 769 -3.08 -10.84 -1.07
CA VAL A 769 -2.47 -10.10 0.03
C VAL A 769 -3.45 -10.01 1.18
N SER A 770 -2.95 -10.17 2.41
CA SER A 770 -3.72 -9.97 3.63
C SER A 770 -3.21 -8.73 4.36
N THR A 771 -4.11 -7.79 4.62
CA THR A 771 -3.81 -6.49 5.24
C THR A 771 -4.81 -6.17 6.34
N MET A 772 -4.48 -5.15 7.14
CA MET A 772 -5.32 -4.63 8.22
C MET A 772 -5.63 -3.15 7.91
N GLY A 773 -6.89 -2.73 7.93
CA GLY A 773 -7.24 -1.32 7.74
C GLY A 773 -8.64 -0.92 8.24
N PRO A 774 -8.95 0.38 8.32
CA PRO A 774 -10.24 0.91 8.78
C PRO A 774 -11.34 0.82 7.70
N TRP A 775 -11.50 -0.36 7.12
CA TRP A 775 -12.36 -0.61 5.97
C TRP A 775 -13.37 -1.71 6.29
N THR A 776 -14.58 -1.57 5.78
CA THR A 776 -15.63 -2.60 5.89
C THR A 776 -16.06 -3.01 4.49
N GLU A 777 -16.05 -4.30 4.20
CA GLU A 777 -16.45 -4.83 2.89
C GLU A 777 -17.93 -4.53 2.61
N LEU A 778 -18.22 -4.01 1.42
CA LEU A 778 -19.58 -3.64 1.00
C LEU A 778 -20.21 -4.71 0.10
N GLY A 779 -20.73 -5.76 0.74
CA GLY A 779 -21.44 -6.84 0.04
C GLY A 779 -20.62 -7.50 -1.07
N HIS A 780 -21.28 -8.27 -1.94
CA HIS A 780 -20.60 -9.08 -2.96
C HIS A 780 -20.51 -8.43 -4.35
N THR A 781 -21.03 -7.22 -4.52
CA THR A 781 -21.06 -6.53 -5.82
C THR A 781 -19.68 -5.97 -6.15
N LYS A 782 -19.04 -6.52 -7.19
CA LYS A 782 -17.73 -6.06 -7.66
C LYS A 782 -17.87 -4.80 -8.52
N LEU A 783 -17.03 -3.80 -8.27
CA LEU A 783 -17.10 -2.48 -8.89
C LEU A 783 -15.85 -2.15 -9.73
N LEU A 784 -16.08 -1.51 -10.88
CA LEU A 784 -15.04 -0.97 -11.76
C LEU A 784 -14.68 0.47 -11.38
N ASP A 785 -15.69 1.29 -11.08
CA ASP A 785 -15.56 2.72 -10.77
C ASP A 785 -16.68 3.19 -9.84
N ILE A 786 -16.43 4.27 -9.08
CA ILE A 786 -17.36 4.87 -8.13
C ILE A 786 -17.24 6.39 -8.12
N SER A 787 -18.33 7.09 -7.86
CA SER A 787 -18.36 8.53 -7.61
C SER A 787 -19.45 8.87 -6.61
N LEU A 788 -19.14 9.77 -5.67
CA LEU A 788 -20.03 10.18 -4.58
C LEU A 788 -20.32 11.67 -4.68
N ILE A 789 -21.58 12.05 -4.41
CA ILE A 789 -21.95 13.45 -4.24
C ILE A 789 -23.03 13.63 -3.17
N PRO A 790 -22.85 14.55 -2.21
CA PRO A 790 -23.90 14.89 -1.27
C PRO A 790 -24.95 15.80 -1.92
N LEU A 791 -26.20 15.68 -1.50
CA LEU A 791 -27.29 16.54 -1.95
C LEU A 791 -27.25 17.95 -1.34
N SER A 792 -26.71 18.08 -0.13
CA SER A 792 -26.49 19.34 0.59
C SER A 792 -25.19 19.29 1.41
N ASP A 793 -24.77 20.45 1.91
CA ASP A 793 -23.58 20.56 2.79
C ASP A 793 -23.89 20.21 4.26
N GLU A 794 -25.09 19.69 4.56
CA GLU A 794 -25.47 19.29 5.92
C GLU A 794 -24.74 18.02 6.37
N GLU A 795 -24.47 17.89 7.69
CA GLU A 795 -23.62 16.83 8.23
C GLU A 795 -24.11 15.40 7.98
N ASP A 796 -25.42 15.20 7.82
CA ASP A 796 -26.00 13.89 7.49
C ASP A 796 -26.82 13.96 6.20
N SER A 797 -26.39 14.84 5.27
CA SER A 797 -26.99 14.90 3.94
C SER A 797 -27.01 13.51 3.30
N GLN A 798 -28.10 13.19 2.62
CA GLN A 798 -28.16 12.04 1.73
C GLN A 798 -27.09 12.19 0.64
N ILE A 799 -26.40 11.10 0.36
CA ILE A 799 -25.34 10.99 -0.62
C ILE A 799 -25.83 10.07 -1.74
N ILE A 800 -25.71 10.55 -2.96
CA ILE A 800 -25.96 9.72 -4.14
C ILE A 800 -24.63 9.10 -4.53
N VAL A 801 -24.60 7.77 -4.60
CA VAL A 801 -23.44 7.03 -5.07
C VAL A 801 -23.74 6.43 -6.43
N TRP A 802 -22.95 6.83 -7.43
CA TRP A 802 -22.96 6.22 -8.75
C TRP A 802 -21.77 5.29 -8.89
N ALA A 803 -22.00 4.10 -9.44
CA ALA A 803 -20.95 3.12 -9.63
C ALA A 803 -21.11 2.37 -10.96
N LEU A 804 -20.02 1.75 -11.39
CA LEU A 804 -20.00 0.82 -12.51
C LEU A 804 -19.69 -0.58 -11.99
N ALA A 805 -20.51 -1.57 -12.36
CA ALA A 805 -20.16 -2.97 -12.17
C ALA A 805 -18.97 -3.36 -13.06
N THR A 806 -18.30 -4.48 -12.79
CA THR A 806 -17.18 -4.98 -13.62
C THR A 806 -17.54 -5.23 -15.09
N GLY A 807 -18.83 -5.47 -15.39
CA GLY A 807 -19.35 -5.57 -16.76
C GLY A 807 -19.61 -4.23 -17.46
N GLY A 808 -19.37 -3.09 -16.80
CA GLY A 808 -19.61 -1.74 -17.34
C GLY A 808 -21.05 -1.25 -17.26
N GLN A 809 -21.89 -1.90 -16.43
CA GLN A 809 -23.28 -1.48 -16.19
C GLN A 809 -23.31 -0.40 -15.11
N ALA A 810 -24.06 0.68 -15.35
CA ALA A 810 -24.26 1.73 -14.35
C ALA A 810 -25.25 1.30 -13.27
N MET A 811 -24.94 1.65 -12.03
CA MET A 811 -25.78 1.42 -10.86
C MET A 811 -25.76 2.66 -9.97
N VAL A 812 -26.87 2.90 -9.28
CA VAL A 812 -26.96 3.92 -8.24
C VAL A 812 -27.25 3.25 -6.90
N ARG A 813 -26.66 3.75 -5.82
CA ARG A 813 -26.93 3.31 -4.45
C ARG A 813 -27.53 4.44 -3.65
N LEU A 814 -28.62 4.11 -2.96
CA LEU A 814 -29.43 5.03 -2.19
C LEU A 814 -29.24 4.79 -0.69
N ASP A 815 -29.76 5.72 0.10
CA ASP A 815 -29.72 5.75 1.57
C ASP A 815 -28.31 5.76 2.16
N VAL A 816 -27.35 6.28 1.40
CA VAL A 816 -25.99 6.56 1.89
C VAL A 816 -26.01 7.91 2.59
N SER A 817 -25.45 7.97 3.78
CA SER A 817 -25.30 9.20 4.58
C SER A 817 -24.07 9.08 5.48
N ALA A 818 -23.75 10.10 6.28
CA ALA A 818 -22.67 10.00 7.26
C ALA A 818 -23.00 8.95 8.34
N SER A 819 -24.26 8.87 8.75
CA SER A 819 -24.76 7.89 9.72
C SER A 819 -24.90 6.47 9.16
N ASN A 820 -25.15 6.34 7.86
CA ASN A 820 -25.17 5.07 7.13
C ASN A 820 -24.24 5.11 5.90
N PRO A 821 -22.92 5.02 6.07
CA PRO A 821 -21.98 5.16 4.97
C PRO A 821 -22.04 4.00 3.97
N SER A 822 -22.67 2.87 4.33
CA SER A 822 -22.84 1.70 3.46
C SER A 822 -24.04 1.79 2.53
N GLY A 823 -25.06 2.60 2.85
CA GLY A 823 -26.32 2.64 2.13
C GLY A 823 -27.11 1.33 2.14
N ALA A 824 -28.26 1.31 1.49
CA ALA A 824 -29.18 0.16 1.53
C ALA A 824 -28.96 -0.85 0.40
N LYS A 825 -29.13 -0.42 -0.86
CA LYS A 825 -29.16 -1.32 -2.02
C LYS A 825 -28.68 -0.65 -3.31
N TRP A 826 -28.31 -1.48 -4.28
CA TRP A 826 -28.00 -1.08 -5.65
C TRP A 826 -29.26 -1.11 -6.53
N GLU A 827 -29.42 -0.10 -7.39
CA GLU A 827 -30.42 -0.05 -8.44
C GLU A 827 -29.73 0.11 -9.80
N HIS A 828 -30.10 -0.72 -10.77
CA HIS A 828 -29.50 -0.72 -12.10
C HIS A 828 -30.02 0.43 -12.96
N VAL A 829 -29.11 1.06 -13.70
CA VAL A 829 -29.43 2.11 -14.66
C VAL A 829 -29.06 1.63 -16.07
N ASN A 830 -30.06 1.57 -16.95
CA ASN A 830 -29.87 1.10 -18.32
C ASN A 830 -28.83 1.95 -19.08
N SER A 831 -27.92 1.27 -19.76
CA SER A 831 -26.95 1.87 -20.69
C SER A 831 -26.84 1.02 -21.96
N ASP A 832 -26.82 1.68 -23.12
CA ASP A 832 -26.73 1.00 -24.42
C ASP A 832 -25.32 0.47 -24.70
N LYS A 833 -24.33 0.97 -23.97
CA LYS A 833 -22.91 0.64 -24.10
C LYS A 833 -22.32 0.34 -22.72
N PRO A 834 -21.31 -0.57 -22.64
CA PRO A 834 -20.56 -0.77 -21.43
C PRO A 834 -19.71 0.47 -21.14
N LEU A 835 -19.89 1.01 -19.93
CA LEU A 835 -19.17 2.16 -19.41
C LEU A 835 -17.85 1.73 -18.77
N SER A 836 -16.86 2.62 -18.77
CA SER A 836 -15.51 2.39 -18.24
C SER A 836 -15.12 3.35 -17.11
N SER A 837 -15.74 4.52 -17.04
CA SER A 837 -15.57 5.46 -15.92
C SER A 837 -16.85 6.26 -15.71
N ILE A 838 -17.14 6.65 -14.46
CA ILE A 838 -18.32 7.43 -14.08
C ILE A 838 -17.94 8.51 -13.07
N SER A 839 -18.58 9.67 -13.18
CA SER A 839 -18.40 10.76 -12.24
C SER A 839 -19.72 11.51 -12.07
N CYS A 840 -20.14 11.69 -10.82
CA CYS A 840 -21.26 12.55 -10.47
C CYS A 840 -20.74 13.93 -10.03
N GLY A 841 -21.42 14.98 -10.48
CA GLY A 841 -21.13 16.37 -10.17
C GLY A 841 -22.37 17.11 -9.67
N PRO A 842 -22.21 18.37 -9.24
CA PRO A 842 -23.28 19.19 -8.68
C PRO A 842 -24.50 19.29 -9.61
N PHE A 843 -25.66 19.63 -9.05
CA PHE A 843 -26.96 19.73 -9.75
C PHE A 843 -27.46 18.39 -10.33
N ASN A 844 -27.08 17.27 -9.72
CA ASN A 844 -27.43 15.92 -10.17
C ASN A 844 -26.92 15.58 -11.59
N ASN A 845 -25.80 16.16 -12.01
CA ASN A 845 -25.20 15.85 -13.30
C ASN A 845 -24.31 14.62 -13.19
N VAL A 846 -24.45 13.66 -14.10
CA VAL A 846 -23.64 12.44 -14.12
C VAL A 846 -23.05 12.25 -15.50
N TRP A 847 -21.73 12.12 -15.55
CA TRP A 847 -20.97 11.87 -16.75
C TRP A 847 -20.31 10.50 -16.70
N ALA A 848 -20.14 9.90 -17.87
CA ALA A 848 -19.46 8.63 -18.02
C ALA A 848 -18.67 8.55 -19.32
N THR A 849 -17.62 7.74 -19.32
CA THR A 849 -16.92 7.31 -20.54
C THR A 849 -17.28 5.86 -20.85
N ALA A 850 -17.38 5.51 -22.13
CA ALA A 850 -17.57 4.13 -22.55
C ALA A 850 -16.26 3.42 -22.89
N ALA A 851 -16.30 2.08 -22.93
CA ALA A 851 -15.17 1.24 -23.29
C ALA A 851 -14.64 1.43 -24.73
N ASN A 852 -15.33 2.21 -25.59
CA ASN A 852 -14.84 2.65 -26.90
C ASN A 852 -14.22 4.08 -26.88
N GLY A 853 -14.32 4.78 -25.76
CA GLY A 853 -13.79 6.13 -25.53
C GLY A 853 -14.75 7.28 -25.85
N SER A 854 -16.02 7.01 -26.12
CA SER A 854 -17.07 8.04 -26.22
C SER A 854 -17.45 8.58 -24.83
N ALA A 855 -17.86 9.84 -24.76
CA ALA A 855 -18.43 10.45 -23.54
C ALA A 855 -19.96 10.41 -23.57
N TYR A 856 -20.56 10.34 -22.38
CA TYR A 856 -21.99 10.43 -22.18
C TYR A 856 -22.32 11.28 -20.96
N VAL A 857 -23.43 12.01 -21.03
CA VAL A 857 -24.06 12.70 -19.90
C VAL A 857 -25.45 12.12 -19.66
N ARG A 858 -25.81 11.91 -18.39
CA ARG A 858 -27.14 11.42 -17.99
C ARG A 858 -28.08 12.61 -17.81
N LEU A 859 -29.24 12.53 -18.45
CA LEU A 859 -30.27 13.57 -18.41
C LEU A 859 -31.44 13.18 -17.50
N GLY A 860 -32.08 14.20 -16.93
CA GLY A 860 -33.36 14.07 -16.23
C GLY A 860 -33.25 13.52 -14.81
N ILE A 861 -32.07 13.60 -14.19
CA ILE A 861 -31.89 13.26 -12.78
C ILE A 861 -32.56 14.33 -11.93
N LYS A 862 -33.44 13.91 -11.02
CA LYS A 862 -34.20 14.76 -10.12
C LYS A 862 -34.17 14.17 -8.70
N LEU A 863 -34.56 14.96 -7.70
CA LEU A 863 -34.63 14.52 -6.30
C LEU A 863 -35.61 13.35 -6.09
N ASP A 864 -36.63 13.23 -6.94
CA ASP A 864 -37.60 12.13 -6.95
C ASP A 864 -37.22 10.99 -7.92
N LEU A 865 -36.20 11.19 -8.75
CA LEU A 865 -35.74 10.22 -9.75
C LEU A 865 -34.22 10.29 -9.94
N PHE A 866 -33.49 9.66 -9.03
CA PHE A 866 -32.03 9.66 -9.04
C PHE A 866 -31.40 8.91 -10.22
N GLN A 867 -32.14 7.99 -10.84
CA GLN A 867 -31.64 7.25 -12.02
C GLN A 867 -31.66 8.11 -13.30
N GLY A 868 -32.43 9.20 -13.32
CA GLY A 868 -32.72 9.99 -14.52
C GLY A 868 -33.38 9.17 -15.64
N HIS A 869 -33.44 9.73 -16.85
CA HIS A 869 -34.21 9.14 -17.95
C HIS A 869 -33.34 8.58 -19.09
N LYS A 870 -32.26 9.27 -19.49
CA LYS A 870 -31.55 8.94 -20.73
C LYS A 870 -30.08 9.33 -20.71
N TRP A 871 -29.23 8.53 -21.36
CA TRP A 871 -27.87 8.91 -21.72
C TRP A 871 -27.83 9.69 -23.04
N MET A 872 -27.19 10.84 -23.05
CA MET A 872 -26.87 11.63 -24.25
C MET A 872 -25.40 11.43 -24.59
N SER A 873 -25.10 11.14 -25.86
CA SER A 873 -23.71 11.01 -26.32
C SER A 873 -23.09 12.38 -26.56
N ILE A 874 -21.84 12.54 -26.13
CA ILE A 874 -21.02 13.73 -26.33
C ILE A 874 -19.80 13.32 -27.14
N GLU A 875 -19.52 14.08 -28.20
CA GLU A 875 -18.36 13.82 -29.04
C GLU A 875 -17.06 14.01 -28.24
N PRO A 876 -16.16 13.01 -28.23
CA PRO A 876 -14.84 13.16 -27.62
C PRO A 876 -13.97 14.10 -28.47
N PRO A 877 -12.87 14.64 -27.90
CA PRO A 877 -11.93 15.44 -28.66
C PRO A 877 -11.40 14.67 -29.91
N PRO A 878 -11.27 15.32 -31.09
CA PRO A 878 -10.93 14.62 -32.33
C PRO A 878 -9.66 13.77 -32.21
N GLY A 879 -9.74 12.49 -32.58
CA GLY A 879 -8.61 11.54 -32.55
C GLY A 879 -8.10 11.16 -31.15
N ASN A 880 -8.83 11.54 -30.09
CA ASN A 880 -8.44 11.34 -28.69
C ASN A 880 -9.59 10.69 -27.90
N PRO A 881 -9.78 9.36 -28.03
CA PRO A 881 -10.78 8.64 -27.25
C PRO A 881 -10.51 8.78 -25.75
N LEU A 882 -11.57 8.98 -24.98
CA LEU A 882 -11.50 9.21 -23.55
C LEU A 882 -11.32 7.89 -22.78
N LYS A 883 -10.69 8.01 -21.61
CA LYS A 883 -10.45 6.91 -20.66
C LYS A 883 -11.24 7.16 -19.38
N GLU A 884 -11.16 8.36 -18.85
CA GLU A 884 -11.66 8.73 -17.52
C GLU A 884 -12.22 10.15 -17.52
N ILE A 885 -13.16 10.41 -16.62
CA ILE A 885 -13.88 11.69 -16.52
C ILE A 885 -14.11 12.06 -15.05
N SER A 886 -14.08 13.35 -14.75
CA SER A 886 -14.30 13.89 -13.41
C SER A 886 -14.99 15.25 -13.49
N VAL A 887 -16.10 15.41 -12.77
CA VAL A 887 -17.01 16.55 -12.91
C VAL A 887 -17.10 17.38 -11.63
N ASN A 888 -17.14 18.71 -11.78
CA ASN A 888 -17.54 19.67 -10.74
C ASN A 888 -18.51 20.74 -11.29
N GLU A 889 -18.81 21.78 -10.51
CA GLU A 889 -19.69 22.89 -10.92
C GLU A 889 -19.10 23.74 -12.07
N ILE A 890 -17.77 23.79 -12.18
CA ILE A 890 -17.07 24.68 -13.11
C ILE A 890 -16.92 24.04 -14.50
N GLY A 891 -16.68 22.73 -14.56
CA GLY A 891 -16.48 22.02 -15.82
C GLY A 891 -16.30 20.51 -15.67
N VAL A 892 -16.17 19.85 -16.81
CA VAL A 892 -15.93 18.40 -16.90
C VAL A 892 -14.51 18.17 -17.38
N TRP A 893 -13.70 17.53 -16.55
CA TRP A 893 -12.33 17.16 -16.87
C TRP A 893 -12.27 15.73 -17.37
N ALA A 894 -11.47 15.47 -18.39
CA ALA A 894 -11.33 14.14 -18.96
C ALA A 894 -9.90 13.83 -19.37
N VAL A 895 -9.47 12.60 -19.13
CA VAL A 895 -8.17 12.06 -19.56
C VAL A 895 -8.40 11.13 -20.74
N SER A 896 -7.67 11.33 -21.83
CA SER A 896 -7.68 10.45 -22.99
C SER A 896 -6.84 9.19 -22.77
N ARG A 897 -7.04 8.16 -23.61
CA ARG A 897 -6.22 6.94 -23.58
C ARG A 897 -4.74 7.17 -23.86
N LYS A 898 -4.40 8.30 -24.50
CA LYS A 898 -3.02 8.71 -24.78
C LYS A 898 -2.39 9.53 -23.65
N GLY A 899 -3.13 9.80 -22.57
CA GLY A 899 -2.66 10.62 -21.45
C GLY A 899 -2.83 12.13 -21.65
N ASN A 900 -3.49 12.58 -22.72
CA ASN A 900 -3.84 14.00 -22.90
C ASN A 900 -5.02 14.38 -22.01
N LEU A 901 -4.97 15.58 -21.42
CA LEU A 901 -6.00 16.12 -20.53
C LEU A 901 -6.85 17.18 -21.24
N TYR A 902 -8.15 17.15 -20.98
CA TYR A 902 -9.13 18.07 -21.56
C TYR A 902 -10.09 18.58 -20.49
N VAL A 903 -10.58 19.80 -20.66
CA VAL A 903 -11.68 20.36 -19.89
C VAL A 903 -12.80 20.77 -20.83
N ARG A 904 -14.04 20.47 -20.47
CA ARG A 904 -15.23 20.94 -21.15
C ARG A 904 -15.88 22.08 -20.37
N LYS A 905 -16.21 23.16 -21.08
CA LYS A 905 -16.65 24.44 -20.50
C LYS A 905 -18.16 24.65 -20.56
N ASP A 906 -18.59 25.72 -19.89
CA ASP A 906 -19.95 26.30 -19.95
C ASP A 906 -21.05 25.33 -19.52
N ILE A 907 -20.74 24.49 -18.52
CA ILE A 907 -21.68 23.54 -17.96
C ILE A 907 -22.57 24.24 -16.94
N SER A 908 -23.87 24.00 -17.02
CA SER A 908 -24.84 24.53 -16.06
C SER A 908 -25.99 23.55 -15.86
N SER A 909 -26.87 23.80 -14.88
CA SER A 909 -28.07 22.98 -14.66
C SER A 909 -29.03 22.97 -15.86
N GLY A 910 -29.12 24.09 -16.59
CA GLY A 910 -29.92 24.20 -17.82
C GLY A 910 -29.21 23.69 -19.08
N TRP A 911 -27.88 23.60 -19.04
CA TRP A 911 -27.04 23.17 -20.16
C TRP A 911 -25.97 22.17 -19.70
N PRO A 912 -26.37 20.95 -19.30
CA PRO A 912 -25.49 19.97 -18.68
C PRO A 912 -24.44 19.42 -19.65
N GLU A 913 -24.66 19.49 -20.96
CA GLU A 913 -23.72 19.08 -21.97
C GLU A 913 -22.55 20.06 -22.17
N GLY A 914 -22.66 21.32 -21.75
CA GLY A 914 -21.65 22.36 -21.99
C GLY A 914 -21.34 22.64 -23.47
N SER A 915 -20.32 23.47 -23.72
CA SER A 915 -20.01 24.00 -25.06
C SER A 915 -18.98 23.16 -25.84
N CYS A 916 -17.71 23.20 -25.46
CA CYS A 916 -16.60 22.59 -26.21
C CYS A 916 -15.48 22.06 -25.30
N TRP A 917 -14.65 21.17 -25.87
CA TRP A 917 -13.43 20.66 -25.21
C TRP A 917 -12.25 21.61 -25.47
N GLN A 918 -11.54 21.98 -24.40
CA GLN A 918 -10.24 22.65 -24.45
C GLN A 918 -9.15 21.67 -24.02
N SER A 919 -8.04 21.59 -24.76
CA SER A 919 -6.86 20.82 -24.37
C SER A 919 -6.04 21.53 -23.30
N ILE A 920 -5.61 20.79 -22.30
CA ILE A 920 -4.67 21.25 -21.27
C ILE A 920 -3.31 20.65 -21.57
N HIS A 921 -2.36 21.51 -21.95
CA HIS A 921 -1.00 21.10 -22.19
C HIS A 921 -0.27 20.89 -20.86
N MET A 922 0.55 19.83 -20.81
CA MET A 922 1.46 19.64 -19.69
C MET A 922 2.62 20.61 -19.82
N ASP A 923 2.97 21.26 -18.72
CA ASP A 923 4.10 22.19 -18.67
C ASP A 923 5.40 21.42 -19.01
N PRO A 924 6.22 21.90 -19.97
CA PRO A 924 7.52 21.31 -20.25
C PRO A 924 8.42 21.13 -19.02
N LEU A 925 8.33 22.02 -18.02
CA LEU A 925 9.08 21.91 -16.76
C LEU A 925 8.67 20.68 -15.94
N ILE A 926 7.41 20.25 -16.06
CA ILE A 926 6.91 19.01 -15.46
C ILE A 926 7.59 17.82 -16.13
N ILE A 927 7.63 17.81 -17.47
CA ILE A 927 8.23 16.75 -18.27
C ILE A 927 9.74 16.63 -18.02
N SER A 928 10.45 17.76 -17.89
CA SER A 928 11.91 17.75 -17.69
C SER A 928 12.32 17.23 -16.31
N THR A 929 11.49 17.46 -15.30
CA THR A 929 11.84 17.19 -13.90
C THR A 929 11.30 15.84 -13.42
N ALA A 930 10.15 15.39 -13.93
CA ALA A 930 9.58 14.08 -13.63
C ALA A 930 10.02 13.06 -14.69
N GLN A 931 11.11 12.35 -14.41
CA GLN A 931 11.65 11.32 -15.31
C GLN A 931 10.54 10.35 -15.76
N ASN A 932 10.51 10.04 -17.06
CA ASN A 932 9.54 9.14 -17.70
C ASN A 932 8.08 9.60 -17.73
N THR A 933 7.79 10.86 -17.39
CA THR A 933 6.43 11.40 -17.51
C THR A 933 6.11 11.82 -18.94
N THR A 934 5.08 11.23 -19.54
CA THR A 934 4.62 11.56 -20.91
C THR A 934 3.17 12.06 -20.96
N GLY A 935 2.40 11.83 -19.90
CA GLY A 935 1.01 12.29 -19.82
C GLY A 935 0.38 12.13 -18.44
N PHE A 936 -0.93 12.34 -18.40
CA PHE A 936 -1.75 12.15 -17.21
C PHE A 936 -2.34 10.74 -17.15
N LYS A 937 -2.35 10.14 -15.95
CA LYS A 937 -2.90 8.82 -15.69
C LYS A 937 -4.33 8.87 -15.15
N HIS A 938 -4.61 9.85 -14.28
CA HIS A 938 -5.89 10.06 -13.59
C HIS A 938 -6.10 11.54 -13.23
N VAL A 939 -7.37 11.97 -13.08
CA VAL A 939 -7.75 13.33 -12.69
C VAL A 939 -8.92 13.31 -11.69
N SER A 940 -8.83 14.15 -10.67
CA SER A 940 -9.88 14.44 -9.70
C SER A 940 -10.12 15.93 -9.60
N VAL A 941 -11.37 16.34 -9.49
CA VAL A 941 -11.77 17.74 -9.51
C VAL A 941 -12.52 18.04 -8.22
N GLY A 942 -11.98 18.97 -7.43
CA GLY A 942 -12.62 19.53 -6.24
C GLY A 942 -13.50 20.73 -6.60
N ALA A 943 -13.88 21.52 -5.59
CA ALA A 943 -14.76 22.68 -5.81
C ALA A 943 -14.08 23.78 -6.66
N LYS A 944 -12.81 24.09 -6.39
CA LYS A 944 -12.07 25.21 -7.02
C LYS A 944 -10.69 24.83 -7.56
N GLU A 945 -10.38 23.54 -7.57
CA GLU A 945 -9.06 23.03 -7.93
C GLU A 945 -9.14 21.65 -8.58
N VAL A 946 -8.08 21.32 -9.31
CA VAL A 946 -7.97 20.05 -10.04
C VAL A 946 -6.67 19.39 -9.64
N TRP A 947 -6.73 18.10 -9.34
CA TRP A 947 -5.57 17.31 -9.02
C TRP A 947 -5.44 16.19 -10.03
N ALA A 948 -4.22 15.88 -10.42
CA ALA A 948 -3.96 14.84 -11.39
C ALA A 948 -2.75 14.02 -10.99
N THR A 949 -2.76 12.74 -11.35
CA THR A 949 -1.57 11.89 -11.28
C THR A 949 -0.98 11.74 -12.69
N THR A 950 0.34 11.79 -12.80
CA THR A 950 1.04 11.52 -14.05
C THR A 950 1.26 10.02 -14.25
N ASP A 951 1.58 9.61 -15.47
CA ASP A 951 2.04 8.24 -15.76
C ASP A 951 3.36 7.88 -15.04
N GLY A 952 4.20 8.87 -14.75
CA GLY A 952 5.39 8.75 -13.90
C GLY A 952 5.12 8.70 -12.39
N GLY A 953 3.87 8.80 -11.94
CA GLY A 953 3.49 8.66 -10.53
C GLY A 953 3.62 9.93 -9.69
N VAL A 954 3.61 11.12 -10.31
CA VAL A 954 3.66 12.42 -9.61
C VAL A 954 2.24 12.97 -9.42
N ILE A 955 1.96 13.56 -8.25
CA ILE A 955 0.73 14.33 -8.01
C ILE A 955 0.97 15.81 -8.35
N LEU A 956 0.06 16.35 -9.15
CA LEU A 956 0.04 17.75 -9.57
C LEU A 956 -1.28 18.39 -9.14
N ARG A 957 -1.22 19.64 -8.69
CA ARG A 957 -2.37 20.47 -8.32
C ARG A 957 -2.50 21.63 -9.30
N ARG A 958 -3.71 21.94 -9.73
CA ARG A 958 -4.01 23.04 -10.65
C ARG A 958 -5.00 24.00 -10.03
N GLU A 959 -4.63 25.27 -10.08
CA GLU A 959 -5.29 26.38 -9.38
C GLU A 959 -5.93 27.37 -10.37
N GLY A 960 -6.65 28.36 -9.84
CA GLY A 960 -7.25 29.45 -10.61
C GLY A 960 -8.49 29.08 -11.43
N LEU A 961 -9.22 28.02 -11.05
CA LEU A 961 -10.48 27.69 -11.71
C LEU A 961 -11.58 28.71 -11.36
N SER A 962 -12.28 29.17 -12.38
CA SER A 962 -13.50 29.99 -12.24
C SER A 962 -14.49 29.65 -13.35
N LYS A 963 -15.72 30.16 -13.29
CA LYS A 963 -16.71 29.96 -14.38
C LYS A 963 -16.22 30.55 -15.71
N GLU A 964 -15.48 31.65 -15.65
CA GLU A 964 -14.87 32.31 -16.80
C GLU A 964 -13.60 31.59 -17.27
N ASN A 965 -12.86 30.97 -16.35
CA ASN A 965 -11.65 30.21 -16.63
C ASN A 965 -11.73 28.77 -16.09
N ALA A 966 -12.60 27.95 -16.69
CA ALA A 966 -12.74 26.55 -16.29
C ALA A 966 -11.45 25.72 -16.47
N ALA A 967 -10.53 26.20 -17.31
CA ALA A 967 -9.23 25.58 -17.51
C ALA A 967 -8.23 25.86 -16.39
N GLY A 968 -8.49 26.78 -15.47
CA GLY A 968 -7.53 27.20 -14.46
C GLY A 968 -6.30 27.92 -15.02
N SER A 969 -5.37 28.28 -14.15
CA SER A 969 -4.21 29.12 -14.46
C SER A 969 -2.94 28.29 -14.72
N GLY A 970 -2.59 27.37 -13.83
CA GLY A 970 -1.33 26.64 -13.94
C GLY A 970 -1.19 25.47 -12.96
N TRP A 971 -0.09 24.73 -13.08
CA TRP A 971 0.20 23.55 -12.27
C TRP A 971 1.23 23.87 -11.18
N ASN A 972 0.95 23.40 -9.97
CA ASN A 972 1.87 23.31 -8.85
C ASN A 972 2.24 21.85 -8.60
N TRP A 973 3.50 21.63 -8.26
CA TRP A 973 4.00 20.31 -7.88
C TRP A 973 3.57 19.99 -6.47
N THR A 974 3.01 18.80 -6.26
CA THR A 974 2.65 18.35 -4.92
C THR A 974 3.71 17.43 -4.36
N ILE A 975 3.77 16.21 -4.88
CA ILE A 975 4.67 15.18 -4.38
C ILE A 975 4.94 14.18 -5.50
N ALA A 976 6.22 13.85 -5.71
CA ALA A 976 6.61 12.75 -6.59
C ALA A 976 6.43 11.42 -5.86
N GLY A 977 6.25 10.31 -6.58
CA GLY A 977 6.06 9.00 -5.94
C GLY A 977 5.64 7.94 -6.94
N ASN A 978 4.99 6.89 -6.46
CA ASN A 978 4.33 5.87 -7.27
C ASN A 978 2.79 6.05 -7.25
N TRP A 979 2.32 7.29 -7.20
CA TRP A 979 0.90 7.62 -7.06
C TRP A 979 0.07 7.13 -8.25
N GLN A 980 -1.08 6.54 -7.97
CA GLN A 980 -1.97 5.97 -8.98
C GLN A 980 -3.30 6.71 -9.10
N HIS A 981 -3.94 7.01 -7.98
CA HIS A 981 -5.26 7.62 -7.93
C HIS A 981 -5.33 8.58 -6.75
N ILE A 982 -6.06 9.67 -6.89
CA ILE A 982 -6.24 10.70 -5.87
C ILE A 982 -7.69 11.19 -5.92
N THR A 983 -8.26 11.53 -4.78
CA THR A 983 -9.57 12.15 -4.72
C THR A 983 -9.52 13.42 -3.87
N THR A 984 -9.98 14.52 -4.45
CA THR A 984 -10.08 15.83 -3.80
C THR A 984 -11.52 16.30 -3.70
N ARG A 985 -12.50 15.42 -3.93
CA ARG A 985 -13.92 15.80 -3.91
C ARG A 985 -14.45 16.20 -2.53
N ALA A 986 -13.75 15.81 -1.48
CA ALA A 986 -14.05 16.21 -0.11
C ALA A 986 -13.43 17.56 0.28
N PHE A 987 -12.50 18.07 -0.54
CA PHE A 987 -11.73 19.29 -0.31
C PHE A 987 -12.17 20.39 -1.29
#